data_AF-F6H9G3-F1
#
_entry.id   AF-F6H9G3-F1
#
_cell.length_a   1.000
_cell.length_b   1.000
_cell.length_c   1.000
_cell.angle_alpha   90.00
_cell.angle_beta   90.00
_cell.angle_gamma   90.00
#
_symmetry.space_group_name_H-M   'P 1'
#
loop_
_entity.id
_entity.type
_entity.pdbx_description
1 polymer ?
#
loop_
_entity_poly.entity_id
_entity_poly.type
_entity_poly.pdbx_seq_one_letter_code
_entity_poly.pdbx_strand_id
1 'polypeptide(L)'
;MRRHPTQLLASLLFFLFPTIFFIEKGMAQNTTIPVKVGVVLDLDTWVGKMGLSCISMALSDFYASHGHYKTRVVTKVRDSKRDVVGAAAAAVDLLQNEEVEAIIGPGSSMQANFMIGLGSKARVPIISFSATSPSLSSLQSQYFIRATLNDSAQVPAIRAIVQTFGWREVVLIYVDNEYGNGVIPSLTSAFLEVDAHVTYWSPIHPSVTDDQLVEELHKLMRIPTRVFIVHMLTPLGYRLFTKANEAGMMEEGYVWILTDGITDFLSTLNASAIDSMQGVLGVKPHVPRTKELESFKIRWKKKIQEEYPTNEISELNIFGLWAYDAACALAMAVEKLGAGNFSLQKTNISRDSTGFESIRVSPVGPNILHSLLSTRFRGLSGDFQIGDGQLRTSAFHIVNVIGEGERGVGFWTPENGIVRRSNSTSKANLRAITWPGESPSVPKGWVLPTNGKKLKIGVPVKEGFSEFVKVTRDPITNTTKITGYSIAIFENVMETLPYAVPYEYVPFETPDGKAAGSYDELISQVYFQKYDAVVGDITILANRSFYVDFTLPYTESGVSMIVPIINNRSKNAWVFLKPLTWDLWVTSACFFVFIGFVIWTLEHRINEDFRGPRSHQVGTIFWFSFSTLVFAQRERIVSNLARFVMIIWFFVVTASPATNYPPSPSSLSVQTQSNFAFSRPVTEYGDPMSPNGQTSPETAFGIELAN
;
A
#
# COMPACT_ATOMS: atom_id res chain seq x y z
N MET A 1 43.46 -10.53 112.84
CA MET A 1 42.88 -11.80 112.34
C MET A 1 42.62 -11.63 110.85
N ARG A 2 43.29 -12.44 110.03
CA ARG A 2 43.28 -12.39 108.55
C ARG A 2 41.90 -12.76 107.99
N ARG A 3 41.41 -12.02 106.99
CA ARG A 3 41.19 -12.51 105.60
C ARG A 3 40.71 -11.36 104.69
N HIS A 4 41.23 -11.40 103.46
CA HIS A 4 41.19 -10.36 102.45
C HIS A 4 39.83 -10.17 101.74
N PRO A 5 39.63 -9.00 101.10
CA PRO A 5 38.48 -8.65 100.27
C PRO A 5 38.72 -9.06 98.80
N THR A 6 37.68 -9.46 98.07
CA THR A 6 37.60 -9.31 96.61
C THR A 6 36.14 -9.49 96.18
N GLN A 7 35.72 -8.71 95.17
CA GLN A 7 34.41 -8.71 94.49
C GLN A 7 33.33 -7.76 95.02
N LEU A 8 33.73 -6.52 95.29
CA LEU A 8 33.02 -5.34 94.76
C LEU A 8 33.28 -5.30 93.24
N LEU A 9 32.32 -5.73 92.39
CA LEU A 9 32.08 -5.19 91.03
C LEU A 9 30.97 -5.89 90.21
N ALA A 10 30.17 -6.82 90.76
CA ALA A 10 29.20 -7.58 89.96
C ALA A 10 27.72 -7.45 90.33
N SER A 11 27.31 -6.60 91.30
CA SER A 11 25.89 -6.53 91.71
C SER A 11 25.23 -5.14 91.64
N LEU A 12 25.85 -4.16 90.96
CA LEU A 12 25.33 -2.79 90.87
C LEU A 12 25.04 -2.31 89.45
N LEU A 13 24.94 -3.25 88.49
CA LEU A 13 24.64 -2.98 87.08
C LEU A 13 23.43 -3.75 86.53
N PHE A 14 22.54 -4.26 87.41
CA PHE A 14 21.40 -5.10 86.98
C PHE A 14 20.01 -4.67 87.48
N PHE A 15 19.86 -3.47 88.06
CA PHE A 15 18.53 -2.95 88.45
C PHE A 15 18.29 -1.51 87.97
N LEU A 16 18.69 -1.22 86.73
CA LEU A 16 18.08 -0.19 85.89
C LEU A 16 17.19 -0.88 84.84
N PHE A 17 16.09 -1.48 85.31
CA PHE A 17 14.93 -1.79 84.47
C PHE A 17 13.78 -0.93 85.00
N PRO A 18 13.44 0.20 84.34
CA PRO A 18 12.25 0.93 84.70
C PRO A 18 11.04 0.17 84.14
N THR A 19 10.15 -0.21 85.06
CA THR A 19 8.69 -0.07 84.95
C THR A 19 8.16 0.32 83.57
N ILE A 20 7.97 -0.66 82.69
CA ILE A 20 7.00 -0.58 81.58
C ILE A 20 6.24 -1.90 81.59
N PHE A 21 5.19 -1.97 82.40
CA PHE A 21 4.16 -2.99 82.21
C PHE A 21 2.79 -2.37 82.50
N PHE A 22 1.89 -2.65 81.56
CA PHE A 22 0.46 -2.30 81.50
C PHE A 22 0.10 -0.88 81.06
N ILE A 23 0.56 -0.50 79.86
CA ILE A 23 -0.43 -0.02 78.89
C ILE A 23 -1.04 -1.30 78.30
N GLU A 24 -2.26 -1.63 78.72
CA GLU A 24 -3.17 -2.39 77.86
C GLU A 24 -3.26 -1.61 76.54
N LYS A 25 -2.39 -1.97 75.60
CA LYS A 25 -2.68 -1.78 74.19
C LYS A 25 -3.87 -2.70 73.99
N GLY A 26 -5.08 -2.14 74.12
CA GLY A 26 -6.25 -2.71 73.51
C GLY A 26 -5.86 -2.97 72.06
N MET A 27 -5.53 -4.22 71.74
CA MET A 27 -5.66 -4.72 70.40
C MET A 27 -7.14 -4.56 70.11
N ALA A 28 -7.52 -3.40 69.55
CA ALA A 28 -8.71 -3.33 68.76
C ALA A 28 -8.53 -4.46 67.74
N GLN A 29 -9.23 -5.56 67.94
CA GLN A 29 -9.43 -6.55 66.89
C GLN A 29 -10.01 -5.76 65.73
N ASN A 30 -9.16 -5.40 64.77
CA ASN A 30 -9.58 -4.65 63.59
C ASN A 30 -10.53 -5.60 62.86
N THR A 31 -11.83 -5.42 63.08
CA THR A 31 -12.85 -6.39 62.68
C THR A 31 -12.95 -6.29 61.17
N THR A 32 -12.26 -7.20 60.47
CA THR A 32 -12.25 -7.21 59.01
C THR A 32 -13.54 -7.82 58.49
N ILE A 33 -14.15 -7.21 57.49
CA ILE A 33 -15.40 -7.68 56.87
C ILE A 33 -15.07 -8.50 55.62
N PRO A 34 -15.35 -9.81 55.61
CA PRO A 34 -15.10 -10.63 54.44
C PRO A 34 -16.16 -10.37 53.36
N VAL A 35 -15.72 -10.04 52.15
CA VAL A 35 -16.57 -9.86 50.97
C VAL A 35 -16.29 -11.02 50.02
N LYS A 36 -17.29 -11.88 49.79
CA LYS A 36 -17.13 -13.07 48.95
C LYS A 36 -17.13 -12.68 47.47
N VAL A 37 -16.10 -13.10 46.75
CA VAL A 37 -15.96 -12.89 45.30
C VAL A 37 -15.78 -14.23 44.63
N GLY A 38 -16.56 -14.52 43.60
CA GLY A 38 -16.41 -15.71 42.80
C GLY A 38 -15.23 -15.59 41.84
N VAL A 39 -14.55 -16.70 41.56
CA VAL A 39 -13.55 -16.79 40.50
C VAL A 39 -13.89 -18.00 39.65
N VAL A 40 -14.17 -17.79 38.36
CA VAL A 40 -14.46 -18.87 37.40
C VAL A 40 -13.38 -18.86 36.33
N LEU A 41 -12.54 -19.89 36.30
CA LEU A 41 -11.41 -20.00 35.37
C LEU A 41 -11.21 -21.45 34.92
N ASP A 42 -10.60 -21.63 33.75
CA ASP A 42 -10.21 -22.95 33.25
C ASP A 42 -8.90 -23.40 33.90
N LEU A 43 -8.98 -24.10 35.02
CA LEU A 43 -7.81 -24.43 35.86
C LEU A 43 -6.86 -25.45 35.21
N ASP A 44 -7.32 -26.14 34.17
CA ASP A 44 -6.48 -27.03 33.35
C ASP A 44 -5.57 -26.26 32.38
N THR A 45 -5.88 -25.00 32.08
CA THR A 45 -5.13 -24.20 31.10
C THR A 45 -4.07 -23.34 31.76
N TRP A 46 -3.01 -23.01 31.02
CA TRP A 46 -1.97 -22.09 31.50
C TRP A 46 -2.55 -20.72 31.88
N VAL A 47 -3.45 -20.18 31.05
CA VAL A 47 -4.08 -18.87 31.28
C VAL A 47 -4.90 -18.86 32.58
N GLY A 48 -5.65 -19.94 32.86
CA GLY A 48 -6.40 -20.06 34.10
C GLY A 48 -5.50 -20.16 35.34
N LYS A 49 -4.45 -20.98 35.30
CA LYS A 49 -3.46 -21.11 36.40
C LYS A 49 -2.74 -19.80 36.68
N MET A 50 -2.21 -19.16 35.63
CA MET A 50 -1.55 -17.86 35.72
C MET A 50 -2.51 -16.80 36.27
N GLY A 51 -3.73 -16.72 35.73
CA GLY A 51 -4.74 -15.76 36.18
C GLY A 51 -5.08 -15.93 37.66
N LEU A 52 -5.31 -17.15 38.12
CA LEU A 52 -5.58 -17.45 39.53
C LEU A 52 -4.41 -17.04 40.44
N SER A 53 -3.18 -17.38 40.05
CA SER A 53 -1.99 -17.02 40.83
C SER A 53 -1.79 -15.50 40.90
N CYS A 54 -2.04 -14.80 39.79
CA CYS A 54 -1.99 -13.33 39.71
C CYS A 54 -3.06 -12.66 40.58
N ILE A 55 -4.30 -13.13 40.54
CA ILE A 55 -5.40 -12.64 41.41
C ILE A 55 -5.03 -12.81 42.89
N SER A 56 -4.52 -14.00 43.26
CA SER A 56 -4.09 -14.28 44.62
C SER A 56 -2.96 -13.35 45.08
N MET A 57 -1.95 -13.13 44.24
CA MET A 57 -0.85 -12.21 44.55
C MET A 57 -1.32 -10.75 44.62
N ALA A 58 -2.22 -10.33 43.73
CA ALA A 58 -2.77 -8.98 43.71
C ALA A 58 -3.49 -8.64 45.02
N LEU A 59 -4.36 -9.54 45.50
CA LEU A 59 -5.06 -9.33 46.76
C LEU A 59 -4.08 -9.31 47.95
N SER A 60 -3.08 -10.19 47.95
CA SER A 60 -2.04 -10.20 48.98
C SER A 60 -1.25 -8.90 49.02
N ASP A 61 -0.74 -8.44 47.88
CA ASP A 61 0.03 -7.20 47.74
C ASP A 61 -0.83 -5.97 48.09
N PHE A 62 -2.10 -5.96 47.66
CA PHE A 62 -3.04 -4.88 47.92
C PHE A 62 -3.34 -4.72 49.41
N TYR A 63 -3.66 -5.81 50.12
CA TYR A 63 -3.96 -5.73 51.55
C TYR A 63 -2.71 -5.59 52.42
N ALA A 64 -1.54 -6.05 51.96
CA ALA A 64 -0.28 -5.78 52.63
C ALA A 64 0.07 -4.28 52.62
N SER A 65 -0.17 -3.61 51.49
CA SER A 65 0.01 -2.15 51.37
C SER A 65 -1.11 -1.33 52.02
N HIS A 66 -2.31 -1.91 52.20
CA HIS A 66 -3.48 -1.24 52.77
C HIS A 66 -4.02 -1.95 54.02
N GLY A 67 -3.15 -2.26 54.99
CA GLY A 67 -3.54 -3.00 56.21
C GLY A 67 -4.66 -2.33 57.04
N HIS A 68 -4.84 -1.01 56.89
CA HIS A 68 -5.87 -0.21 57.57
C HIS A 68 -7.28 -0.36 56.98
N TYR A 69 -7.42 -0.91 55.77
CA TYR A 69 -8.72 -1.15 55.14
C TYR A 69 -9.52 -2.19 55.92
N LYS A 70 -10.84 -1.98 56.01
CA LYS A 70 -11.73 -2.83 56.80
C LYS A 70 -12.26 -4.02 56.01
N THR A 71 -12.42 -3.90 54.70
CA THR A 71 -12.92 -4.99 53.87
C THR A 71 -11.79 -5.95 53.47
N ARG A 72 -12.15 -7.23 53.27
CA ARG A 72 -11.25 -8.27 52.75
C ARG A 72 -11.97 -9.09 51.70
N VAL A 73 -11.51 -9.01 50.46
CA VAL A 73 -11.99 -9.88 49.37
C VAL A 73 -11.56 -11.31 49.65
N VAL A 74 -12.55 -12.22 49.71
CA VAL A 74 -12.36 -13.65 49.90
C VAL A 74 -12.82 -14.38 48.63
N THR A 75 -11.87 -14.98 47.92
CA THR A 75 -12.14 -15.63 46.64
C THR A 75 -12.73 -17.02 46.80
N LYS A 76 -13.79 -17.32 46.04
CA LYS A 76 -14.41 -18.64 45.91
C LYS A 76 -14.17 -19.14 44.49
N VAL A 77 -13.18 -20.03 44.36
CA VAL A 77 -12.74 -20.52 43.04
C VAL A 77 -13.62 -21.69 42.60
N ARG A 78 -13.97 -21.69 41.31
CA ARG A 78 -14.61 -22.79 40.60
C ARG A 78 -13.93 -22.99 39.25
N ASP A 79 -13.83 -24.25 38.85
CA ASP A 79 -13.27 -24.64 37.56
C ASP A 79 -14.37 -24.69 36.51
N SER A 80 -14.16 -24.01 35.39
CA SER A 80 -15.07 -24.06 34.23
C SER A 80 -14.86 -25.28 33.34
N LYS A 81 -13.80 -26.08 33.55
CA LYS A 81 -13.53 -27.34 32.84
C LYS A 81 -13.46 -27.18 31.31
N ARG A 82 -13.03 -26.02 30.82
CA ARG A 82 -12.92 -25.66 29.39
C ARG A 82 -14.25 -25.72 28.63
N ASP A 83 -15.36 -25.62 29.35
CA ASP A 83 -16.69 -25.79 28.81
C ASP A 83 -17.62 -24.64 29.20
N VAL A 84 -18.54 -24.30 28.31
CA VAL A 84 -19.52 -23.21 28.53
C VAL A 84 -20.55 -23.63 29.57
N VAL A 85 -21.01 -24.88 29.55
CA VAL A 85 -21.98 -25.40 30.54
C VAL A 85 -21.30 -25.55 31.90
N GLY A 86 -20.05 -26.01 31.93
CA GLY A 86 -19.20 -26.04 33.12
C GLY A 86 -19.06 -24.65 33.77
N ALA A 87 -18.71 -23.62 32.98
CA ALA A 87 -18.62 -22.25 33.46
C ALA A 87 -19.97 -21.71 33.98
N ALA A 88 -21.07 -22.00 33.27
CA ALA A 88 -22.41 -21.62 33.69
C ALA A 88 -22.80 -22.27 35.03
N ALA A 89 -22.57 -23.58 35.19
CA ALA A 89 -22.85 -24.30 36.42
C ALA A 89 -22.01 -23.75 37.60
N ALA A 90 -20.73 -23.46 37.36
CA ALA A 90 -19.86 -22.80 38.33
C ALA A 90 -20.39 -21.42 38.75
N ALA A 91 -20.83 -20.61 37.79
CA ALA A 91 -21.41 -19.29 38.07
C ALA A 91 -22.71 -19.41 38.86
N VAL A 92 -23.59 -20.35 38.52
CA VAL A 92 -24.84 -20.60 39.26
C VAL A 92 -24.55 -21.02 40.70
N ASP A 93 -23.59 -21.92 40.92
CA ASP A 93 -23.18 -22.33 42.28
C ASP A 93 -22.67 -21.13 43.10
N LEU A 94 -21.85 -20.28 42.50
CA LEU A 94 -21.33 -19.07 43.16
C LEU A 94 -22.44 -18.08 43.51
N LEU A 95 -23.42 -17.89 42.63
CA LEU A 95 -24.53 -16.97 42.84
C LEU A 95 -25.57 -17.51 43.85
N GLN A 96 -25.84 -18.81 43.83
CA GLN A 96 -26.91 -19.42 44.65
C GLN A 96 -26.42 -19.92 46.01
N ASN A 97 -25.26 -20.60 46.05
CA ASN A 97 -24.79 -21.29 47.25
C ASN A 97 -23.76 -20.49 48.02
N GLU A 98 -22.84 -19.79 47.32
CA GLU A 98 -21.84 -18.96 47.97
C GLU A 98 -22.32 -17.53 48.22
N GLU A 99 -23.32 -17.07 47.47
CA GLU A 99 -23.87 -15.69 47.49
C GLU A 99 -22.76 -14.65 47.32
N VAL A 100 -22.01 -14.75 46.20
CA VAL A 100 -20.90 -13.83 45.90
C VAL A 100 -21.39 -12.46 45.40
N GLU A 101 -20.62 -11.41 45.72
CA GLU A 101 -20.99 -10.03 45.38
C GLU A 101 -20.40 -9.55 44.05
N ALA A 102 -19.40 -10.27 43.52
CA ALA A 102 -18.79 -10.06 42.22
C ALA A 102 -18.19 -11.38 41.74
N ILE A 103 -18.00 -11.52 40.42
CA ILE A 103 -17.31 -12.67 39.82
C ILE A 103 -16.15 -12.17 38.96
N ILE A 104 -14.94 -12.68 39.18
CA ILE A 104 -13.80 -12.52 38.28
C ILE A 104 -13.74 -13.72 37.33
N GLY A 105 -13.61 -13.46 36.03
CA GLY A 105 -13.77 -14.45 34.96
C GLY A 105 -15.09 -14.27 34.19
N PRO A 106 -15.40 -15.15 33.23
CA PRO A 106 -14.65 -16.35 32.87
C PRO A 106 -13.42 -16.08 32.01
N GLY A 107 -12.67 -17.16 31.73
CA GLY A 107 -11.39 -17.12 31.01
C GLY A 107 -11.49 -17.05 29.48
N SER A 108 -12.67 -17.30 28.90
CA SER A 108 -12.88 -17.28 27.43
C SER A 108 -14.13 -16.50 27.02
N SER A 109 -14.11 -15.96 25.79
CA SER A 109 -15.26 -15.25 25.22
C SER A 109 -16.50 -16.13 25.08
N MET A 110 -16.33 -17.43 24.77
CA MET A 110 -17.45 -18.37 24.68
C MET A 110 -18.18 -18.53 26.03
N GLN A 111 -17.42 -18.69 27.11
CA GLN A 111 -17.98 -18.80 28.48
C GLN A 111 -18.61 -17.47 28.92
N ALA A 112 -17.96 -16.34 28.59
CA ALA A 112 -18.44 -15.02 28.94
C ALA A 112 -19.81 -14.74 28.34
N ASN A 113 -20.02 -15.08 27.06
CA ASN A 113 -21.28 -14.89 26.36
C ASN A 113 -22.49 -15.39 27.15
N PHE A 114 -22.38 -16.59 27.75
CA PHE A 114 -23.44 -17.14 28.59
C PHE A 114 -23.48 -16.52 29.99
N MET A 115 -22.33 -16.39 30.65
CA MET A 115 -22.26 -15.89 32.03
C MET A 115 -22.79 -14.45 32.18
N ILE A 116 -22.63 -13.61 31.15
CA ILE A 116 -23.14 -12.23 31.13
C ILE A 116 -24.65 -12.18 31.43
N GLY A 117 -25.43 -13.12 30.90
CA GLY A 117 -26.86 -13.23 31.20
C GLY A 117 -27.15 -13.54 32.68
N LEU A 118 -26.34 -14.43 33.28
CA LEU A 118 -26.46 -14.78 34.70
C LEU A 118 -26.12 -13.60 35.61
N GLY A 119 -25.02 -12.89 35.32
CA GLY A 119 -24.63 -11.68 36.07
C GLY A 119 -25.68 -10.58 35.98
N SER A 120 -26.25 -10.38 34.78
CA SER A 120 -27.34 -9.41 34.56
C SER A 120 -28.60 -9.74 35.37
N LYS A 121 -28.99 -11.03 35.39
CA LYS A 121 -30.12 -11.51 36.17
C LYS A 121 -29.89 -11.34 37.67
N ALA A 122 -28.69 -11.65 38.14
CA ALA A 122 -28.31 -11.52 39.54
C ALA A 122 -27.94 -10.09 39.95
N ARG A 123 -27.80 -9.15 39.00
CA ARG A 123 -27.17 -7.82 39.21
C ARG A 123 -25.79 -7.90 39.87
N VAL A 124 -25.04 -8.96 39.58
CA VAL A 124 -23.68 -9.19 40.07
C VAL A 124 -22.69 -8.86 38.96
N PRO A 125 -21.72 -7.95 39.18
CA PRO A 125 -20.73 -7.62 38.17
C PRO A 125 -19.81 -8.81 37.86
N ILE A 126 -19.66 -9.08 36.56
CA ILE A 126 -18.77 -10.08 35.98
C ILE A 126 -17.59 -9.36 35.34
N ILE A 127 -16.40 -9.62 35.84
CA ILE A 127 -15.17 -8.91 35.49
C ILE A 127 -14.22 -9.89 34.81
N SER A 128 -14.17 -9.87 33.48
CA SER A 128 -13.26 -10.74 32.74
C SER A 128 -11.98 -9.98 32.36
N PHE A 129 -10.84 -10.64 32.54
CA PHE A 129 -9.53 -10.14 32.14
C PHE A 129 -9.00 -10.78 30.85
N SER A 130 -9.77 -11.69 30.22
CA SER A 130 -9.33 -12.45 29.03
C SER A 130 -10.42 -12.75 28.00
N ALA A 131 -11.68 -12.35 28.25
CA ALA A 131 -12.74 -12.42 27.24
C ALA A 131 -12.74 -11.17 26.36
N THR A 132 -11.95 -11.21 25.28
CA THR A 132 -11.63 -10.03 24.45
C THR A 132 -12.56 -9.83 23.26
N SER A 133 -13.43 -10.80 22.94
CA SER A 133 -14.26 -10.78 21.73
C SER A 133 -15.17 -9.55 21.67
N PRO A 134 -15.19 -8.79 20.56
CA PRO A 134 -16.04 -7.61 20.40
C PRO A 134 -17.54 -7.93 20.46
N SER A 135 -17.94 -9.14 20.06
CA SER A 135 -19.35 -9.57 20.02
C SER A 135 -20.02 -9.51 21.38
N LEU A 136 -19.28 -9.70 22.49
CA LEU A 136 -19.87 -9.64 23.84
C LEU A 136 -20.41 -8.25 24.18
N SER A 137 -19.93 -7.19 23.52
CA SER A 137 -20.46 -5.84 23.70
C SER A 137 -21.87 -5.69 23.09
N SER A 138 -22.25 -6.54 22.13
CA SER A 138 -23.60 -6.55 21.54
C SER A 138 -24.69 -7.01 22.50
N LEU A 139 -24.32 -7.70 23.60
CA LEU A 139 -25.25 -8.14 24.64
C LEU A 139 -25.78 -6.99 25.51
N GLN A 140 -25.17 -5.79 25.42
CA GLN A 140 -25.59 -4.56 26.11
C GLN A 140 -25.79 -4.70 27.63
N SER A 141 -25.07 -5.62 28.27
CA SER A 141 -25.12 -5.78 29.72
C SER A 141 -24.24 -4.75 30.43
N GLN A 142 -24.83 -4.00 31.35
CA GLN A 142 -24.10 -3.09 32.24
C GLN A 142 -23.30 -3.84 33.32
N TYR A 143 -23.61 -5.12 33.57
CA TYR A 143 -22.96 -5.93 34.62
C TYR A 143 -21.75 -6.70 34.10
N PHE A 144 -21.37 -6.53 32.83
CA PHE A 144 -20.15 -7.11 32.28
C PHE A 144 -19.07 -6.04 32.13
N ILE A 145 -17.92 -6.29 32.76
CA ILE A 145 -16.76 -5.42 32.70
C ILE A 145 -15.60 -6.20 32.09
N ARG A 146 -15.06 -5.70 30.99
CA ARG A 146 -13.75 -6.15 30.50
C ARG A 146 -12.66 -5.37 31.21
N ALA A 147 -11.98 -6.02 32.14
CA ALA A 147 -10.70 -5.56 32.66
C ALA A 147 -9.54 -5.90 31.70
N THR A 148 -9.81 -5.87 30.40
CA THR A 148 -8.94 -6.23 29.28
C THR A 148 -9.35 -5.40 28.06
N LEU A 149 -8.53 -5.42 27.01
CA LEU A 149 -8.85 -4.78 25.74
C LEU A 149 -9.85 -5.62 24.94
N ASN A 150 -10.59 -4.93 24.08
CA ASN A 150 -11.47 -5.53 23.09
C ASN A 150 -10.63 -5.82 21.82
N ASP A 151 -10.81 -6.96 21.15
CA ASP A 151 -10.00 -7.30 19.95
C ASP A 151 -10.18 -6.29 18.81
N SER A 152 -11.26 -5.50 18.81
CA SER A 152 -11.41 -4.37 17.87
C SER A 152 -10.36 -3.27 18.08
N ALA A 153 -9.72 -3.20 19.26
CA ALA A 153 -8.71 -2.20 19.58
C ALA A 153 -7.39 -2.38 18.80
N GLN A 154 -7.04 -3.61 18.42
CA GLN A 154 -5.84 -3.89 17.60
C GLN A 154 -6.07 -3.67 16.10
N VAL A 155 -7.32 -3.69 15.65
CA VAL A 155 -7.69 -3.62 14.23
C VAL A 155 -7.12 -2.36 13.54
N PRO A 156 -7.18 -1.14 14.12
CA PRO A 156 -6.56 0.03 13.53
C PRO A 156 -5.04 -0.09 13.32
N ALA A 157 -4.34 -0.84 14.18
CA ALA A 157 -2.91 -1.10 14.02
C ALA A 157 -2.64 -2.05 12.84
N ILE A 158 -3.43 -3.12 12.71
CA ILE A 158 -3.35 -4.07 11.59
C ILE A 158 -3.70 -3.37 10.26
N ARG A 159 -4.76 -2.57 10.23
CA ARG A 159 -5.12 -1.72 9.09
C ARG A 159 -3.96 -0.81 8.69
N ALA A 160 -3.32 -0.16 9.65
CA ALA A 160 -2.20 0.72 9.38
C ALA A 160 -1.00 -0.03 8.78
N ILE A 161 -0.75 -1.28 9.20
CA ILE A 161 0.29 -2.15 8.60
C ILE A 161 -0.07 -2.43 7.14
N VAL A 162 -1.29 -2.89 6.86
CA VAL A 162 -1.76 -3.19 5.50
C VAL A 162 -1.66 -1.96 4.59
N GLN A 163 -2.10 -0.80 5.09
CA GLN A 163 -2.03 0.47 4.37
C GLN A 163 -0.58 0.91 4.11
N THR A 164 0.33 0.71 5.06
CA THR A 164 1.74 1.12 4.94
C THR A 164 2.46 0.38 3.82
N PHE A 165 2.12 -0.90 3.61
CA PHE A 165 2.72 -1.71 2.56
C PHE A 165 1.90 -1.74 1.25
N GLY A 166 0.76 -1.05 1.21
CA GLY A 166 -0.04 -0.88 -0.01
C GLY A 166 -0.76 -2.15 -0.49
N TRP A 167 -0.95 -3.15 0.37
CA TRP A 167 -1.68 -4.37 0.00
C TRP A 167 -3.19 -4.11 -0.08
N ARG A 168 -3.82 -4.57 -1.16
CA ARG A 168 -5.26 -4.37 -1.44
C ARG A 168 -6.12 -5.61 -1.20
N GLU A 169 -5.49 -6.78 -1.09
CA GLU A 169 -6.17 -8.04 -0.85
C GLU A 169 -5.55 -8.74 0.35
N VAL A 170 -6.39 -9.24 1.24
CA VAL A 170 -5.97 -10.01 2.42
C VAL A 170 -6.84 -11.24 2.60
N VAL A 171 -6.28 -12.27 3.21
CA VAL A 171 -7.00 -13.49 3.60
C VAL A 171 -7.06 -13.55 5.11
N LEU A 172 -8.26 -13.77 5.66
CA LEU A 172 -8.45 -13.87 7.11
C LEU A 172 -8.56 -15.34 7.51
N ILE A 173 -7.63 -15.79 8.35
CA ILE A 173 -7.63 -17.13 8.93
C ILE A 173 -7.97 -16.98 10.41
N TYR A 174 -9.05 -17.60 10.86
CA TYR A 174 -9.53 -17.43 12.22
C TYR A 174 -10.09 -18.72 12.80
N VAL A 175 -10.11 -18.81 14.13
CA VAL A 175 -10.75 -19.94 14.81
C VAL A 175 -12.28 -19.81 14.77
N ASP A 176 -12.98 -20.86 14.35
CA ASP A 176 -14.43 -20.83 14.18
C ASP A 176 -15.15 -21.00 15.54
N ASN A 177 -15.22 -19.90 16.30
CA ASN A 177 -15.96 -19.79 17.55
C ASN A 177 -16.28 -18.33 17.89
N GLU A 178 -16.88 -18.08 19.06
CA GLU A 178 -17.27 -16.74 19.54
C GLU A 178 -16.10 -15.73 19.59
N TYR A 179 -14.89 -16.21 19.85
CA TYR A 179 -13.69 -15.37 19.85
C TYR A 179 -13.29 -15.01 18.43
N GLY A 180 -13.03 -16.00 17.58
CA GLY A 180 -12.51 -15.74 16.24
C GLY A 180 -13.49 -15.02 15.31
N ASN A 181 -14.79 -15.32 15.43
CA ASN A 181 -15.83 -14.66 14.64
C ASN A 181 -16.08 -13.20 15.06
N GLY A 182 -15.82 -12.86 16.33
CA GLY A 182 -16.17 -11.55 16.90
C GLY A 182 -15.40 -10.37 16.31
N VAL A 183 -14.16 -10.58 15.86
CA VAL A 183 -13.31 -9.51 15.30
C VAL A 183 -13.59 -9.20 13.83
N ILE A 184 -14.21 -10.14 13.09
CA ILE A 184 -14.39 -10.07 11.64
C ILE A 184 -15.07 -8.76 11.20
N PRO A 185 -16.20 -8.32 11.78
CA PRO A 185 -16.86 -7.09 11.33
C PRO A 185 -15.96 -5.85 11.47
N SER A 186 -15.12 -5.82 12.52
CA SER A 186 -14.18 -4.72 12.75
C SER A 186 -13.07 -4.72 11.70
N LEU A 187 -12.47 -5.88 11.43
CA LEU A 187 -11.42 -6.04 10.40
C LEU A 187 -11.94 -5.68 9.00
N THR A 188 -13.09 -6.23 8.61
CA THR A 188 -13.68 -5.97 7.28
C THR A 188 -13.98 -4.49 7.09
N SER A 189 -14.59 -3.83 8.08
CA SER A 189 -14.87 -2.39 8.01
C SER A 189 -13.59 -1.57 7.92
N ALA A 190 -12.57 -1.91 8.71
CA ALA A 190 -11.30 -1.20 8.72
C ALA A 190 -10.50 -1.34 7.40
N PHE A 191 -10.58 -2.48 6.72
CA PHE A 191 -9.92 -2.67 5.43
C PHE A 191 -10.62 -1.90 4.30
N LEU A 192 -11.95 -1.81 4.32
CA LEU A 192 -12.69 -1.01 3.35
C LEU A 192 -12.29 0.48 3.41
N GLU A 193 -11.95 1.01 4.58
CA GLU A 193 -11.48 2.40 4.75
C GLU A 193 -10.15 2.71 4.03
N VAL A 194 -9.39 1.68 3.63
CA VAL A 194 -8.08 1.81 2.95
C VAL A 194 -8.07 1.13 1.57
N ASP A 195 -9.25 0.97 0.97
CA ASP A 195 -9.55 0.18 -0.23
C ASP A 195 -8.88 -1.21 -0.26
N ALA A 196 -8.75 -1.84 0.91
CA ALA A 196 -8.34 -3.22 1.01
C ALA A 196 -9.57 -4.12 1.23
N HIS A 197 -9.53 -5.32 0.66
CA HIS A 197 -10.65 -6.25 0.70
C HIS A 197 -10.20 -7.60 1.24
N VAL A 198 -11.07 -8.25 2.03
CA VAL A 198 -10.87 -9.64 2.42
C VAL A 198 -11.33 -10.51 1.25
N THR A 199 -10.40 -11.22 0.62
CA THR A 199 -10.70 -12.06 -0.55
C THR A 199 -11.21 -13.44 -0.16
N TYR A 200 -10.80 -13.94 1.00
CA TYR A 200 -11.23 -15.22 1.52
C TYR A 200 -11.22 -15.24 3.05
N TRP A 201 -12.21 -15.93 3.60
CA TRP A 201 -12.39 -16.19 5.03
C TRP A 201 -12.16 -17.68 5.24
N SER A 202 -11.13 -18.01 6.01
CA SER A 202 -10.76 -19.39 6.34
C SER A 202 -11.11 -19.67 7.80
N PRO A 203 -12.32 -20.19 8.08
CA PRO A 203 -12.71 -20.65 9.40
C PRO A 203 -12.00 -21.97 9.72
N ILE A 204 -11.26 -22.00 10.83
CA ILE A 204 -10.58 -23.19 11.32
C ILE A 204 -11.30 -23.70 12.57
N HIS A 205 -11.89 -24.89 12.49
CA HIS A 205 -12.59 -25.48 13.62
C HIS A 205 -11.63 -25.71 14.81
N PRO A 206 -12.01 -25.42 16.08
CA PRO A 206 -11.12 -25.58 17.24
C PRO A 206 -10.52 -26.99 17.41
N SER A 207 -11.26 -28.02 16.99
CA SER A 207 -10.87 -29.43 17.06
C SER A 207 -10.39 -30.02 15.73
N VAL A 208 -9.92 -29.18 14.80
CA VAL A 208 -9.45 -29.61 13.47
C VAL A 208 -8.28 -30.61 13.59
N THR A 209 -8.25 -31.62 12.71
CA THR A 209 -7.12 -32.55 12.58
C THR A 209 -6.00 -31.94 11.72
N ASP A 210 -4.78 -32.48 11.80
CA ASP A 210 -3.67 -32.00 10.98
C ASP A 210 -3.95 -32.17 9.47
N ASP A 211 -4.60 -33.27 9.06
CA ASP A 211 -4.96 -33.51 7.65
C ASP A 211 -5.94 -32.47 7.11
N GLN A 212 -6.96 -32.13 7.90
CA GLN A 212 -7.93 -31.09 7.54
C GLN A 212 -7.29 -29.71 7.47
N LEU A 213 -6.33 -29.42 8.36
CA LEU A 213 -5.58 -28.18 8.36
C LEU A 213 -4.71 -28.06 7.10
N VAL A 214 -4.05 -29.14 6.72
CA VAL A 214 -3.26 -29.23 5.48
C VAL A 214 -4.16 -29.07 4.25
N GLU A 215 -5.35 -29.67 4.22
CA GLU A 215 -6.30 -29.47 3.13
C GLU A 215 -6.70 -28.00 2.98
N GLU A 216 -6.97 -27.31 4.09
CA GLU A 216 -7.31 -25.90 4.07
C GLU A 216 -6.13 -25.03 3.61
N LEU A 217 -4.90 -25.31 4.08
CA LEU A 217 -3.69 -24.63 3.60
C LEU A 217 -3.49 -24.81 2.09
N HIS A 218 -3.74 -26.00 1.54
CA HIS A 218 -3.69 -26.22 0.08
C HIS A 218 -4.73 -25.40 -0.68
N LYS A 219 -5.91 -25.12 -0.10
CA LYS A 219 -6.87 -24.18 -0.72
C LYS A 219 -6.31 -22.77 -0.70
N LEU A 220 -5.75 -22.33 0.43
CA LEU A 220 -5.14 -21.00 0.58
C LEU A 220 -3.98 -20.78 -0.40
N MET A 221 -3.16 -21.81 -0.67
CA MET A 221 -2.07 -21.75 -1.66
C MET A 221 -2.57 -21.46 -3.08
N ARG A 222 -3.77 -21.94 -3.44
CA ARG A 222 -4.38 -21.76 -4.77
C ARG A 222 -4.95 -20.37 -4.99
N ILE A 223 -5.24 -19.64 -3.91
CA ILE A 223 -5.69 -18.25 -3.97
C ILE A 223 -4.49 -17.38 -4.40
N PRO A 224 -4.63 -16.34 -5.23
CA PRO A 224 -3.51 -15.47 -5.62
C PRO A 224 -2.92 -14.67 -4.45
N THR A 225 -3.76 -14.23 -3.53
CA THR A 225 -3.39 -13.42 -2.37
C THR A 225 -2.41 -14.16 -1.46
N ARG A 226 -1.40 -13.45 -0.95
CA ARG A 226 -0.33 -13.98 -0.07
C ARG A 226 -0.25 -13.27 1.28
N VAL A 227 -1.15 -12.32 1.54
CA VAL A 227 -1.26 -11.63 2.83
C VAL A 227 -2.28 -12.34 3.70
N PHE A 228 -1.81 -13.02 4.74
CA PHE A 228 -2.63 -13.80 5.67
C PHE A 228 -2.67 -13.12 7.04
N ILE A 229 -3.87 -12.84 7.53
CA ILE A 229 -4.10 -12.34 8.88
C ILE A 229 -4.61 -13.50 9.73
N VAL A 230 -3.96 -13.76 10.86
CA VAL A 230 -4.23 -14.93 11.70
C VAL A 230 -4.81 -14.50 13.05
N HIS A 231 -6.05 -14.90 13.30
CA HIS A 231 -6.78 -14.62 14.54
C HIS A 231 -7.28 -15.89 15.23
N MET A 232 -6.44 -16.45 16.08
CA MET A 232 -6.72 -17.65 16.86
C MET A 232 -5.86 -17.68 18.12
N LEU A 233 -5.98 -18.75 18.91
CA LEU A 233 -5.18 -18.95 20.13
C LEU A 233 -3.95 -19.82 19.83
N THR A 234 -2.89 -19.62 20.63
CA THR A 234 -1.57 -20.24 20.49
C THR A 234 -1.55 -21.75 20.19
N PRO A 235 -2.35 -22.63 20.85
CA PRO A 235 -2.29 -24.07 20.57
C PRO A 235 -2.65 -24.44 19.13
N LEU A 236 -3.60 -23.72 18.53
CA LEU A 236 -4.00 -23.92 17.14
C LEU A 236 -3.07 -23.16 16.18
N GLY A 237 -2.66 -21.95 16.57
CA GLY A 237 -1.70 -21.14 15.81
C GLY A 237 -0.39 -21.86 15.55
N TYR A 238 0.20 -22.48 16.58
CA TYR A 238 1.41 -23.29 16.43
C TYR A 238 1.23 -24.40 15.39
N ARG A 239 0.14 -25.18 15.48
CA ARG A 239 -0.15 -26.26 14.52
C ARG A 239 -0.30 -25.72 13.09
N LEU A 240 -0.99 -24.58 12.92
CA LEU A 240 -1.15 -23.90 11.65
C LEU A 240 0.21 -23.53 11.03
N PHE A 241 1.08 -22.85 11.78
CA PHE A 241 2.38 -22.40 11.27
C PHE A 241 3.33 -23.55 10.99
N THR A 242 3.33 -24.59 11.82
CA THR A 242 4.10 -25.81 11.54
C THR A 242 3.66 -26.45 10.22
N LYS A 243 2.36 -26.59 9.98
CA LYS A 243 1.85 -27.12 8.71
C LYS A 243 2.03 -26.17 7.53
N ALA A 244 1.95 -24.87 7.74
CA ALA A 244 2.23 -23.87 6.71
C ALA A 244 3.71 -23.89 6.29
N ASN A 245 4.63 -24.08 7.25
CA ASN A 245 6.06 -24.23 6.98
C ASN A 245 6.35 -25.51 6.21
N GLU A 246 5.79 -26.66 6.64
CA GLU A 246 5.89 -27.93 5.91
C GLU A 246 5.35 -27.83 4.47
N ALA A 247 4.32 -27.01 4.25
CA ALA A 247 3.71 -26.77 2.94
C ALA A 247 4.45 -25.71 2.09
N GLY A 248 5.54 -25.10 2.58
CA GLY A 248 6.29 -24.06 1.87
C GLY A 248 5.59 -22.71 1.80
N MET A 249 4.63 -22.43 2.69
CA MET A 249 3.94 -21.14 2.79
C MET A 249 4.68 -20.14 3.71
N MET A 250 5.88 -20.49 4.16
CA MET A 250 6.79 -19.64 4.95
C MET A 250 8.01 -19.19 4.14
N GLU A 251 7.93 -19.34 2.81
CA GLU A 251 8.96 -18.94 1.85
C GLU A 251 8.81 -17.48 1.40
N GLU A 252 9.77 -17.00 0.61
CA GLU A 252 9.75 -15.65 0.06
C GLU A 252 8.46 -15.38 -0.75
N GLY A 253 7.84 -14.22 -0.51
CA GLY A 253 6.59 -13.80 -1.16
C GLY A 253 5.34 -13.93 -0.29
N TYR A 254 5.41 -14.66 0.82
CA TYR A 254 4.33 -14.78 1.81
C TYR A 254 4.37 -13.66 2.85
N VAL A 255 3.21 -13.25 3.34
CA VAL A 255 3.06 -12.29 4.44
C VAL A 255 2.10 -12.86 5.46
N TRP A 256 2.52 -12.89 6.71
CA TRP A 256 1.71 -13.36 7.83
C TRP A 256 1.64 -12.26 8.90
N ILE A 257 0.44 -11.92 9.33
CA ILE A 257 0.16 -10.91 10.36
C ILE A 257 -0.65 -11.56 11.47
N LEU A 258 -0.07 -11.61 12.67
CA LEU A 258 -0.69 -12.14 13.87
C LEU A 258 -1.45 -11.05 14.61
N THR A 259 -2.62 -11.43 15.11
CA THR A 259 -3.28 -10.71 16.20
C THR A 259 -2.61 -10.98 17.54
N ASP A 260 -3.01 -10.23 18.57
CA ASP A 260 -2.53 -10.38 19.95
C ASP A 260 -2.72 -11.80 20.52
N GLY A 261 -3.75 -12.53 20.10
CA GLY A 261 -4.06 -13.89 20.55
C GLY A 261 -2.93 -14.93 20.38
N ILE A 262 -1.99 -14.69 19.46
CA ILE A 262 -0.73 -15.46 19.34
C ILE A 262 0.46 -14.59 19.75
N THR A 263 0.48 -13.33 19.34
CA THR A 263 1.63 -12.43 19.53
C THR A 263 2.01 -12.26 21.00
N ASP A 264 1.04 -12.24 21.92
CA ASP A 264 1.30 -12.14 23.36
C ASP A 264 1.95 -13.38 23.98
N PHE A 265 1.93 -14.51 23.26
CA PHE A 265 2.46 -15.79 23.73
C PHE A 265 3.75 -16.19 23.02
N LEU A 266 4.30 -15.37 22.12
CA LEU A 266 5.52 -15.71 21.37
C LEU A 266 6.68 -16.09 22.29
N SER A 267 6.87 -15.40 23.42
CA SER A 267 7.96 -15.71 24.36
C SER A 267 7.77 -17.02 25.14
N THR A 268 6.56 -17.59 25.14
CA THR A 268 6.25 -18.90 25.77
C THR A 268 6.39 -20.07 24.81
N LEU A 269 6.52 -19.81 23.50
CA LEU A 269 6.66 -20.86 22.50
C LEU A 269 8.04 -21.51 22.58
N ASN A 270 8.09 -22.80 22.24
CA ASN A 270 9.37 -23.50 22.13
C ASN A 270 10.13 -23.05 20.86
N ALA A 271 11.43 -23.36 20.81
CA ALA A 271 12.28 -22.95 19.69
C ALA A 271 11.74 -23.45 18.33
N SER A 272 11.22 -24.68 18.27
CA SER A 272 10.64 -25.24 17.04
C SER A 272 9.39 -24.49 16.55
N ALA A 273 8.55 -23.99 17.45
CA ALA A 273 7.38 -23.20 17.11
C ALA A 273 7.76 -21.79 16.63
N ILE A 274 8.81 -21.20 17.20
CA ILE A 274 9.32 -19.92 16.73
C ILE A 274 10.02 -20.07 15.37
N ASP A 275 10.72 -21.19 15.16
CA ASP A 275 11.38 -21.53 13.89
C ASP A 275 10.36 -21.70 12.73
N SER A 276 9.17 -22.26 12.99
CA SER A 276 8.10 -22.34 11.98
C SER A 276 7.40 -21.01 11.67
N MET A 277 7.75 -19.93 12.40
CA MET A 277 7.13 -18.61 12.32
C MET A 277 8.11 -17.50 11.92
N GLN A 278 9.26 -17.84 11.33
CA GLN A 278 10.26 -16.84 10.93
C GLN A 278 9.68 -15.86 9.90
N GLY A 279 9.93 -14.57 10.12
CA GLY A 279 9.49 -13.49 9.25
C GLY A 279 8.03 -13.03 9.45
N VAL A 280 7.30 -13.63 10.39
CA VAL A 280 5.91 -13.25 10.71
C VAL A 280 5.88 -11.89 11.41
N LEU A 281 4.87 -11.07 11.10
CA LEU A 281 4.57 -9.84 11.85
C LEU A 281 3.48 -10.10 12.88
N GLY A 282 3.52 -9.38 14.00
CA GLY A 282 2.49 -9.45 15.03
C GLY A 282 2.21 -8.11 15.66
N VAL A 283 1.00 -7.94 16.19
CA VAL A 283 0.62 -6.79 17.01
C VAL A 283 0.26 -7.26 18.41
N LYS A 284 0.67 -6.51 19.43
CA LYS A 284 0.28 -6.77 20.82
C LYS A 284 0.17 -5.51 21.67
N PRO A 285 -0.60 -5.53 22.77
CA PRO A 285 -0.72 -4.37 23.65
C PRO A 285 0.63 -3.91 24.21
N HIS A 286 0.85 -2.59 24.27
CA HIS A 286 2.04 -2.03 24.88
C HIS A 286 1.94 -2.03 26.40
N VAL A 287 2.90 -2.68 27.06
CA VAL A 287 3.05 -2.65 28.52
C VAL A 287 4.24 -1.78 28.90
N PRO A 288 4.04 -0.71 29.71
CA PRO A 288 5.15 0.10 30.21
C PRO A 288 6.10 -0.71 31.08
N ARG A 289 7.41 -0.55 30.88
CA ARG A 289 8.43 -1.17 31.74
C ARG A 289 8.57 -0.38 33.04
N THR A 290 8.21 -1.00 34.15
CA THR A 290 8.31 -0.42 35.50
C THR A 290 9.10 -1.32 36.44
N LYS A 291 9.67 -0.76 37.51
CA LYS A 291 10.44 -1.56 38.49
C LYS A 291 9.52 -2.50 39.26
N GLU A 292 8.29 -2.07 39.50
CA GLU A 292 7.22 -2.81 40.14
C GLU A 292 6.89 -4.06 39.32
N LEU A 293 6.71 -3.92 38.00
CA LEU A 293 6.45 -5.05 37.10
C LEU A 293 7.61 -6.06 37.08
N GLU A 294 8.85 -5.60 36.99
CA GLU A 294 10.02 -6.50 37.02
C GLU A 294 10.14 -7.23 38.37
N SER A 295 9.90 -6.54 39.48
CA SER A 295 9.86 -7.18 40.80
C SER A 295 8.72 -8.20 40.92
N PHE A 296 7.56 -7.91 40.35
CA PHE A 296 6.42 -8.80 40.32
C PHE A 296 6.71 -10.05 39.50
N LYS A 297 7.27 -9.91 38.29
CA LYS A 297 7.67 -11.05 37.44
C LYS A 297 8.58 -12.02 38.17
N ILE A 298 9.58 -11.52 38.92
CA ILE A 298 10.50 -12.36 39.70
C ILE A 298 9.76 -13.12 40.80
N ARG A 299 8.93 -12.42 41.60
CA ARG A 299 8.15 -13.04 42.68
C ARG A 299 7.14 -14.06 42.15
N TRP A 300 6.44 -13.70 41.08
CA TRP A 300 5.45 -14.55 40.44
C TRP A 300 6.09 -15.81 39.86
N LYS A 301 7.24 -15.67 39.18
CA LYS A 301 8.00 -16.82 38.65
C LYS A 301 8.44 -17.77 39.77
N LYS A 302 8.86 -17.24 40.91
CA LYS A 302 9.18 -18.07 42.09
C LYS A 302 7.94 -18.82 42.60
N LYS A 303 6.82 -18.11 42.78
CA LYS A 303 5.56 -18.70 43.27
C LYS A 303 5.04 -19.79 42.33
N ILE A 304 5.04 -19.54 41.02
CA ILE A 304 4.49 -20.50 40.05
C ILE A 304 5.33 -21.77 39.96
N GLN A 305 6.65 -21.67 40.15
CA GLN A 305 7.55 -22.83 40.23
C GLN A 305 7.32 -23.66 41.50
N GLU A 306 6.95 -23.02 42.61
CA GLU A 306 6.58 -23.69 43.86
C GLU A 306 5.21 -24.38 43.75
N GLU A 307 4.22 -23.75 43.12
CA GLU A 307 2.86 -24.28 42.94
C GLU A 307 2.79 -25.36 41.84
N TYR A 308 3.54 -25.19 40.76
CA TYR A 308 3.56 -26.07 39.60
C TYR A 308 5.01 -26.39 39.19
N PRO A 309 5.64 -27.39 39.82
CA PRO A 309 7.00 -27.82 39.50
C PRO A 309 7.02 -28.59 38.17
N THR A 310 6.88 -27.88 37.05
CA THR A 310 6.98 -28.42 35.68
C THR A 310 8.20 -27.84 34.97
N ASN A 311 8.84 -28.63 34.11
CA ASN A 311 9.98 -28.20 33.27
C ASN A 311 9.58 -27.24 32.12
N GLU A 312 8.30 -26.84 32.04
CA GLU A 312 7.80 -25.96 30.99
C GLU A 312 8.11 -24.49 31.26
N ILE A 313 8.52 -23.78 30.21
CA ILE A 313 8.82 -22.34 30.24
C ILE A 313 7.54 -21.59 30.59
N SER A 314 7.47 -21.17 31.85
CA SER A 314 6.34 -20.47 32.44
C SER A 314 6.61 -18.97 32.44
N GLU A 315 6.17 -18.25 31.40
CA GLU A 315 6.24 -16.78 31.38
C GLU A 315 4.89 -16.12 31.63
N LEU A 316 4.98 -14.98 32.31
CA LEU A 316 3.86 -14.09 32.59
C LEU A 316 3.54 -13.26 31.34
N ASN A 317 2.30 -13.32 30.87
CA ASN A 317 1.83 -12.51 29.74
C ASN A 317 0.87 -11.39 30.20
N ILE A 318 0.33 -10.65 29.24
CA ILE A 318 -0.58 -9.53 29.49
C ILE A 318 -1.86 -9.91 30.24
N PHE A 319 -2.44 -11.09 29.98
CA PHE A 319 -3.65 -11.55 30.66
C PHE A 319 -3.43 -11.76 32.16
N GLY A 320 -2.23 -12.21 32.56
CA GLY A 320 -1.85 -12.28 33.97
C GLY A 320 -1.77 -10.90 34.63
N LEU A 321 -1.23 -9.90 33.91
CA LEU A 321 -1.17 -8.52 34.40
C LEU A 321 -2.57 -7.91 34.53
N TRP A 322 -3.45 -8.14 33.56
CA TRP A 322 -4.84 -7.71 33.64
C TRP A 322 -5.60 -8.42 34.75
N ALA A 323 -5.35 -9.70 35.01
CA ALA A 323 -5.93 -10.40 36.15
C ALA A 323 -5.50 -9.77 37.49
N TYR A 324 -4.23 -9.38 37.60
CA TYR A 324 -3.70 -8.68 38.77
C TYR A 324 -4.40 -7.33 38.96
N ASP A 325 -4.41 -6.50 37.91
CA ASP A 325 -4.99 -5.17 37.96
C ASP A 325 -6.52 -5.21 38.19
N ALA A 326 -7.23 -6.18 37.59
CA ALA A 326 -8.66 -6.40 37.82
C ALA A 326 -8.98 -6.72 39.29
N ALA A 327 -8.16 -7.57 39.93
CA ALA A 327 -8.33 -7.92 41.33
C ALA A 327 -8.06 -6.72 42.26
N CYS A 328 -7.02 -5.92 41.97
CA CYS A 328 -6.77 -4.67 42.67
C CYS A 328 -7.92 -3.68 42.50
N ALA A 329 -8.43 -3.51 41.28
CA ALA A 329 -9.54 -2.62 40.97
C ALA A 329 -10.81 -3.00 41.74
N LEU A 330 -11.12 -4.29 41.80
CA LEU A 330 -12.25 -4.81 42.57
C LEU A 330 -12.07 -4.58 44.07
N ALA A 331 -10.87 -4.85 44.61
CA ALA A 331 -10.59 -4.61 46.03
C ALA A 331 -10.71 -3.13 46.41
N MET A 332 -10.24 -2.20 45.55
CA MET A 332 -10.45 -0.76 45.72
C MET A 332 -11.94 -0.40 45.68
N ALA A 333 -12.68 -0.96 44.72
CA ALA A 333 -14.10 -0.69 44.56
C ALA A 333 -14.91 -1.12 45.79
N VAL A 334 -14.59 -2.30 46.34
CA VAL A 334 -15.21 -2.85 47.54
C VAL A 334 -14.89 -2.01 48.78
N GLU A 335 -13.63 -1.60 48.99
CA GLU A 335 -13.29 -0.76 50.14
C GLU A 335 -13.97 0.61 50.08
N LYS A 336 -14.05 1.22 48.87
CA LYS A 336 -14.69 2.53 48.67
C LYS A 336 -16.17 2.56 49.08
N LEU A 337 -16.87 1.42 49.01
CA LEU A 337 -18.26 1.31 49.47
C LEU A 337 -18.39 1.29 50.99
N GLY A 338 -17.31 0.94 51.70
CA GLY A 338 -17.28 0.89 53.16
C GLY A 338 -18.00 -0.31 53.76
N ALA A 339 -17.58 -0.62 54.99
CA ALA A 339 -18.06 -1.73 55.81
C ALA A 339 -19.59 -1.81 56.01
N GLY A 340 -20.27 -0.67 56.07
CA GLY A 340 -21.70 -0.60 56.41
C GLY A 340 -22.64 -1.20 55.36
N ASN A 341 -22.24 -1.19 54.09
CA ASN A 341 -23.08 -1.67 52.98
C ASN A 341 -23.10 -3.21 52.85
N PHE A 342 -22.09 -3.90 53.41
CA PHE A 342 -22.00 -5.37 53.37
C PHE A 342 -22.53 -6.04 54.64
N SER A 343 -22.79 -5.26 55.71
CA SER A 343 -23.24 -5.76 57.01
C SER A 343 -24.76 -5.96 57.13
N LEU A 344 -25.53 -5.52 56.13
CA LEU A 344 -26.99 -5.49 56.18
C LEU A 344 -27.57 -6.21 54.95
N GLN A 345 -27.82 -7.52 55.08
CA GLN A 345 -28.97 -8.24 54.51
C GLN A 345 -28.77 -9.76 54.58
N LYS A 346 -29.19 -10.36 55.69
CA LYS A 346 -29.61 -11.76 55.70
C LYS A 346 -31.14 -11.78 55.86
N THR A 347 -31.86 -11.81 54.75
CA THR A 347 -33.29 -12.11 54.75
C THR A 347 -33.49 -13.62 54.63
N ASN A 348 -34.07 -14.22 55.68
CA ASN A 348 -34.48 -15.62 55.71
C ASN A 348 -35.77 -15.80 54.88
N ILE A 349 -35.71 -16.51 53.76
CA ILE A 349 -36.89 -16.98 53.00
C ILE A 349 -36.63 -18.39 52.45
N SER A 350 -37.68 -19.22 52.42
CA SER A 350 -37.69 -20.66 52.14
C SER A 350 -37.19 -21.04 50.74
N ARG A 351 -36.54 -22.21 50.68
CA ARG A 351 -35.97 -22.85 49.49
C ARG A 351 -37.02 -23.78 48.84
N ASP A 352 -37.93 -23.25 48.04
CA ASP A 352 -38.90 -24.10 47.30
C ASP A 352 -38.81 -23.99 45.77
N SER A 353 -37.79 -23.30 45.21
CA SER A 353 -37.58 -23.21 43.76
C SER A 353 -36.29 -23.93 43.33
N THR A 354 -36.37 -24.82 42.35
CA THR A 354 -35.22 -25.45 41.69
C THR A 354 -34.88 -24.74 40.37
N GLY A 355 -33.59 -24.66 40.02
CA GLY A 355 -33.13 -24.11 38.72
C GLY A 355 -32.72 -22.63 38.74
N PHE A 356 -32.73 -21.96 37.58
CA PHE A 356 -32.28 -20.57 37.40
C PHE A 356 -33.20 -19.51 38.06
N GLU A 357 -34.36 -19.91 38.58
CA GLU A 357 -35.34 -19.04 39.23
C GLU A 357 -34.96 -18.69 40.67
N SER A 358 -34.09 -19.49 41.31
CA SER A 358 -33.59 -19.22 42.67
C SER A 358 -32.41 -18.23 42.73
N ILE A 359 -31.93 -17.75 41.57
CA ILE A 359 -30.84 -16.75 41.51
C ILE A 359 -31.38 -15.43 42.06
N ARG A 360 -30.85 -15.03 43.23
CA ARG A 360 -31.22 -13.78 43.90
C ARG A 360 -30.56 -12.58 43.22
N VAL A 361 -31.24 -11.44 43.32
CA VAL A 361 -30.71 -10.16 42.90
C VAL A 361 -29.81 -9.60 44.01
N SER A 362 -28.53 -9.37 43.72
CA SER A 362 -27.62 -8.71 44.65
C SER A 362 -28.03 -7.24 44.83
N PRO A 363 -28.24 -6.80 46.08
CA PRO A 363 -28.56 -5.42 46.42
C PRO A 363 -27.30 -4.53 46.42
N VAL A 364 -26.11 -5.12 46.59
CA VAL A 364 -24.84 -4.41 46.66
C VAL A 364 -24.13 -4.36 45.30
N GLY A 365 -24.40 -5.32 44.41
CA GLY A 365 -23.78 -5.43 43.09
C GLY A 365 -23.81 -4.17 42.22
N PRO A 366 -24.94 -3.43 42.10
CA PRO A 366 -24.98 -2.15 41.39
C PRO A 366 -24.03 -1.08 41.95
N ASN A 367 -23.85 -1.06 43.28
CA ASN A 367 -22.93 -0.13 43.93
C ASN A 367 -21.47 -0.52 43.67
N ILE A 368 -21.16 -1.82 43.67
CA ILE A 368 -19.82 -2.34 43.31
C ILE A 368 -19.51 -1.97 41.87
N LEU A 369 -20.45 -2.19 40.95
CA LEU A 369 -20.31 -1.83 39.55
C LEU A 369 -20.00 -0.33 39.39
N HIS A 370 -20.80 0.55 40.00
CA HIS A 370 -20.57 1.99 39.94
C HIS A 370 -19.21 2.38 40.54
N SER A 371 -18.84 1.78 41.67
CA SER A 371 -17.54 2.01 42.31
C SER A 371 -16.39 1.58 41.40
N LEU A 372 -16.49 0.39 40.78
CA LEU A 372 -15.49 -0.17 39.87
C LEU A 372 -15.29 0.69 38.61
N LEU A 373 -16.38 1.16 37.99
CA LEU A 373 -16.33 2.06 36.84
C LEU A 373 -15.66 3.42 37.18
N SER A 374 -15.73 3.84 38.43
CA SER A 374 -15.08 5.07 38.91
C SER A 374 -13.61 4.88 39.31
N THR A 375 -13.13 3.65 39.42
CA THR A 375 -11.77 3.33 39.87
C THR A 375 -10.74 3.73 38.82
N ARG A 376 -9.69 4.42 39.26
CA ARG A 376 -8.54 4.81 38.44
C ARG A 376 -7.27 4.67 39.26
N PHE A 377 -6.30 3.94 38.72
CA PHE A 377 -4.98 3.80 39.33
C PHE A 377 -3.97 3.35 38.27
N ARG A 378 -2.69 3.39 38.62
CA ARG A 378 -1.63 2.83 37.79
C ARG A 378 -1.29 1.42 38.28
N GLY A 379 -1.63 0.43 37.47
CA GLY A 379 -1.40 -0.99 37.73
C GLY A 379 -0.10 -1.51 37.10
N LEU A 380 0.05 -2.83 37.05
CA LEU A 380 1.20 -3.49 36.43
C LEU A 380 1.14 -3.44 34.90
N SER A 381 -0.05 -3.43 34.31
CA SER A 381 -0.25 -3.35 32.85
C SER A 381 -0.19 -1.91 32.32
N GLY A 382 -0.22 -0.89 33.19
CA GLY A 382 -0.26 0.52 32.80
C GLY A 382 -1.33 1.28 33.57
N ASP A 383 -1.91 2.31 32.95
CA ASP A 383 -3.01 3.07 33.54
C ASP A 383 -4.31 2.26 33.45
N PHE A 384 -4.90 1.92 34.60
CA PHE A 384 -6.15 1.20 34.68
C PHE A 384 -7.32 2.19 34.70
N GLN A 385 -8.11 2.18 33.63
CA GLN A 385 -9.35 2.94 33.54
C GLN A 385 -10.36 2.19 32.67
N ILE A 386 -11.55 1.96 33.22
CA ILE A 386 -12.68 1.40 32.48
C ILE A 386 -13.50 2.54 31.86
N GLY A 387 -13.74 2.48 30.55
CA GLY A 387 -14.67 3.33 29.81
C GLY A 387 -15.61 2.46 29.00
N ASP A 388 -16.91 2.77 28.99
CA ASP A 388 -17.94 2.01 28.26
C ASP A 388 -17.91 0.50 28.56
N GLY A 389 -17.61 0.14 29.81
CA GLY A 389 -17.55 -1.26 30.27
C GLY A 389 -16.28 -2.04 29.86
N GLN A 390 -15.27 -1.39 29.29
CA GLN A 390 -14.00 -2.03 28.90
C GLN A 390 -12.76 -1.20 29.24
N LEU A 391 -11.58 -1.83 29.27
CA LEU A 391 -10.32 -1.13 29.50
C LEU A 391 -10.04 -0.15 28.35
N ARG A 392 -9.61 1.07 28.67
CA ARG A 392 -9.27 2.06 27.64
C ARG A 392 -8.05 1.62 26.83
N THR A 393 -8.13 1.90 25.53
CA THR A 393 -7.11 1.51 24.55
C THR A 393 -5.75 2.11 24.87
N SER A 394 -4.74 1.24 24.87
CA SER A 394 -3.33 1.62 24.96
C SER A 394 -2.67 1.53 23.58
N ALA A 395 -1.44 2.03 23.46
CA ALA A 395 -0.64 1.83 22.26
C ALA A 395 -0.42 0.33 21.98
N PHE A 396 -0.18 -0.03 20.72
CA PHE A 396 0.20 -1.38 20.31
C PHE A 396 1.67 -1.42 19.90
N HIS A 397 2.36 -2.50 20.25
CA HIS A 397 3.71 -2.80 19.80
C HIS A 397 3.62 -3.70 18.57
N ILE A 398 4.34 -3.33 17.52
CA ILE A 398 4.46 -4.10 16.29
C ILE A 398 5.78 -4.86 16.38
N VAL A 399 5.70 -6.18 16.29
CA VAL A 399 6.84 -7.10 16.41
C VAL A 399 7.01 -7.92 15.15
N ASN A 400 8.23 -8.38 14.92
CA ASN A 400 8.60 -9.29 13.85
C ASN A 400 9.33 -10.49 14.47
N VAL A 401 8.91 -11.70 14.12
CA VAL A 401 9.49 -12.95 14.63
C VAL A 401 10.77 -13.25 13.86
N ILE A 402 11.91 -13.22 14.55
CA ILE A 402 13.24 -13.45 13.97
C ILE A 402 14.12 -14.17 15.00
N GLY A 403 14.81 -15.23 14.57
CA GLY A 403 15.73 -16.00 15.40
C GLY A 403 14.97 -16.71 16.52
N GLU A 404 15.46 -16.62 17.76
CA GLU A 404 14.87 -17.30 18.93
C GLU A 404 13.68 -16.56 19.56
N GLY A 405 13.18 -15.46 18.97
CA GLY A 405 12.05 -14.75 19.55
C GLY A 405 11.50 -13.61 18.70
N GLU A 406 11.02 -12.57 19.37
CA GLU A 406 10.40 -11.41 18.74
C GLU A 406 11.30 -10.17 18.81
N ARG A 407 11.25 -9.37 17.74
CA ARG A 407 11.92 -8.08 17.63
C ARG A 407 10.90 -6.97 17.41
N GLY A 408 10.89 -5.97 18.30
CA GLY A 408 10.07 -4.78 18.11
C GLY A 408 10.50 -3.94 16.91
N VAL A 409 9.59 -3.76 15.95
CA VAL A 409 9.82 -2.99 14.71
C VAL A 409 9.15 -1.62 14.72
N GLY A 410 8.15 -1.41 15.57
CA GLY A 410 7.51 -0.10 15.74
C GLY A 410 6.36 -0.14 16.75
N PHE A 411 5.67 0.97 16.89
CA PHE A 411 4.47 1.10 17.70
C PHE A 411 3.34 1.69 16.87
N TRP A 412 2.11 1.41 17.26
CA TRP A 412 0.93 2.10 16.77
C TRP A 412 0.25 2.81 17.94
N THR A 413 -0.12 4.07 17.74
CA THR A 413 -0.85 4.88 18.72
C THR A 413 -2.12 5.44 18.10
N PRO A 414 -3.21 5.61 18.86
CA PRO A 414 -4.45 6.20 18.34
C PRO A 414 -4.26 7.60 17.75
N GLU A 415 -3.35 8.40 18.32
CA GLU A 415 -3.13 9.81 17.92
C GLU A 415 -2.23 9.94 16.68
N ASN A 416 -1.13 9.17 16.61
CA ASN A 416 -0.09 9.37 15.61
C ASN A 416 0.00 8.25 14.56
N GLY A 417 -0.81 7.20 14.67
CA GLY A 417 -0.68 6.01 13.82
C GLY A 417 0.62 5.25 14.10
N ILE A 418 1.29 4.78 13.04
CA ILE A 418 2.56 4.04 13.17
C ILE A 418 3.70 5.01 13.48
N VAL A 419 4.41 4.73 14.56
CA VAL A 419 5.57 5.49 15.03
C VAL A 419 6.73 4.56 15.38
N ARG A 420 7.96 4.97 15.07
CA ARG A 420 9.17 4.19 15.36
C ARG A 420 9.48 4.05 16.86
N ARG A 421 9.11 5.05 17.66
CA ARG A 421 9.25 5.07 19.13
C ARG A 421 7.99 5.67 19.73
N SER A 422 7.57 5.16 20.90
CA SER A 422 6.35 5.59 21.61
C SER A 422 6.27 7.09 21.92
N ASN A 423 7.40 7.82 21.97
CA ASN A 423 7.46 9.25 22.32
C ASN A 423 7.82 10.16 21.13
N SER A 424 7.74 9.67 19.89
CA SER A 424 8.13 10.43 18.70
C SER A 424 6.92 11.02 17.99
N THR A 425 6.93 12.33 17.75
CA THR A 425 5.92 13.06 16.95
C THR A 425 6.20 13.03 15.44
N SER A 426 7.36 12.52 15.04
CA SER A 426 7.76 12.40 13.63
C SER A 426 7.19 11.13 13.00
N LYS A 427 6.52 11.25 11.84
CA LYS A 427 6.21 10.14 10.92
C LYS A 427 7.51 9.49 10.44
N ALA A 428 8.03 8.55 11.20
CA ALA A 428 9.24 7.82 10.87
C ALA A 428 8.90 6.32 10.77
N ASN A 429 9.24 5.76 9.61
CA ASN A 429 8.97 4.39 9.18
C ASN A 429 9.30 3.32 10.24
N LEU A 430 8.63 2.17 10.13
CA LEU A 430 8.99 0.94 10.84
C LEU A 430 10.49 0.65 10.69
N ARG A 431 11.07 -0.03 11.68
CA ARG A 431 12.42 -0.60 11.53
C ARG A 431 12.41 -1.64 10.41
N ALA A 432 13.59 -2.01 9.93
CA ALA A 432 13.73 -3.09 8.95
C ALA A 432 13.00 -4.35 9.43
N ILE A 433 12.15 -4.89 8.56
CA ILE A 433 11.36 -6.10 8.75
C ILE A 433 12.02 -7.17 7.91
N THR A 434 12.18 -8.36 8.47
CA THR A 434 12.54 -9.56 7.72
C THR A 434 11.25 -10.33 7.47
N TRP A 435 11.02 -10.67 6.21
CA TRP A 435 9.85 -11.41 5.76
C TRP A 435 10.13 -12.91 5.70
N PRO A 436 9.09 -13.76 5.56
CA PRO A 436 9.27 -15.19 5.33
C PRO A 436 10.27 -15.47 4.18
N GLY A 437 11.02 -16.57 4.29
CA GLY A 437 12.17 -16.87 3.43
C GLY A 437 13.42 -16.02 3.69
N GLU A 438 13.54 -15.41 4.89
CA GLU A 438 14.63 -14.52 5.29
C GLU A 438 14.83 -13.29 4.37
N SER A 439 13.81 -12.91 3.59
CA SER A 439 13.90 -11.83 2.63
C SER A 439 13.80 -10.46 3.30
N PRO A 440 14.71 -9.50 3.04
CA PRO A 440 14.57 -8.12 3.48
C PRO A 440 13.61 -7.32 2.58
N SER A 441 13.21 -7.88 1.44
CA SER A 441 12.36 -7.20 0.46
C SER A 441 10.88 -7.35 0.83
N VAL A 442 10.11 -6.26 0.72
CA VAL A 442 8.68 -6.29 1.02
C VAL A 442 7.96 -7.16 -0.03
N PRO A 443 7.25 -8.23 0.37
CA PRO A 443 6.49 -9.04 -0.56
C PRO A 443 5.39 -8.22 -1.23
N LYS A 444 5.14 -8.51 -2.51
CA LYS A 444 4.02 -7.90 -3.26
C LYS A 444 2.65 -8.21 -2.64
N GLY A 445 2.56 -9.27 -1.84
CA GLY A 445 1.32 -9.69 -1.17
C GLY A 445 0.39 -10.53 -2.05
N TRP A 446 0.83 -10.93 -3.24
CA TRP A 446 0.09 -11.80 -4.17
C TRP A 446 1.07 -12.49 -5.14
N VAL A 447 0.64 -13.59 -5.75
CA VAL A 447 1.36 -14.32 -6.80
C VAL A 447 0.45 -14.48 -8.01
N LEU A 448 1.02 -14.46 -9.22
CA LEU A 448 0.28 -14.72 -10.46
C LEU A 448 -0.41 -16.09 -10.36
N PRO A 449 -1.75 -16.16 -10.44
CA PRO A 449 -2.44 -17.43 -10.41
C PRO A 449 -2.00 -18.28 -11.61
N THR A 450 -1.57 -19.52 -11.33
CA THR A 450 -1.24 -20.50 -12.38
C THR A 450 -2.44 -20.83 -13.29
N ASN A 451 -3.67 -20.59 -12.82
CA ASN A 451 -4.93 -20.87 -13.52
C ASN A 451 -5.85 -19.63 -13.69
N GLY A 452 -5.35 -18.40 -13.53
CA GLY A 452 -6.18 -17.20 -13.68
C GLY A 452 -6.55 -16.91 -15.14
N LYS A 453 -7.73 -16.32 -15.38
CA LYS A 453 -8.12 -15.83 -16.71
C LYS A 453 -7.14 -14.72 -17.11
N LYS A 454 -6.30 -14.97 -18.11
CA LYS A 454 -5.39 -13.97 -18.68
C LYS A 454 -6.19 -12.98 -19.53
N LEU A 455 -5.84 -11.71 -19.48
CA LEU A 455 -6.35 -10.72 -20.42
C LEU A 455 -5.88 -11.07 -21.83
N LYS A 456 -6.80 -11.11 -22.78
CA LYS A 456 -6.51 -11.33 -24.20
C LYS A 456 -6.27 -9.99 -24.87
N ILE A 457 -5.01 -9.68 -25.11
CA ILE A 457 -4.59 -8.44 -25.74
C ILE A 457 -4.50 -8.65 -27.24
N GLY A 458 -5.43 -8.04 -27.99
CA GLY A 458 -5.42 -8.06 -29.45
C GLY A 458 -4.24 -7.25 -29.99
N VAL A 459 -3.56 -7.78 -31.01
CA VAL A 459 -2.40 -7.14 -31.62
C VAL A 459 -2.57 -7.11 -33.15
N PRO A 460 -2.45 -5.95 -33.83
CA PRO A 460 -2.61 -5.88 -35.27
C PRO A 460 -1.45 -6.58 -35.99
N VAL A 461 -1.76 -7.29 -37.08
CA VAL A 461 -0.77 -7.87 -37.99
C VAL A 461 -0.74 -7.06 -39.27
N LYS A 462 0.44 -6.56 -39.66
CA LYS A 462 0.62 -5.73 -40.85
C LYS A 462 1.81 -6.21 -41.69
N GLU A 463 1.64 -6.19 -43.00
CA GLU A 463 2.74 -6.43 -43.94
C GLU A 463 3.48 -5.10 -44.22
N GLY A 464 4.81 -5.11 -44.08
CA GLY A 464 5.68 -3.97 -44.43
C GLY A 464 6.30 -3.25 -43.22
N PHE A 465 5.50 -2.48 -42.48
CA PHE A 465 5.99 -1.66 -41.35
C PHE A 465 5.88 -2.45 -40.04
N SER A 466 7.02 -2.79 -39.44
CA SER A 466 7.12 -3.71 -38.29
C SER A 466 7.72 -3.09 -37.04
N GLU A 467 8.01 -1.79 -37.07
CA GLU A 467 8.69 -1.06 -36.02
C GLU A 467 7.77 -0.82 -34.81
N PHE A 468 6.47 -0.56 -35.04
CA PHE A 468 5.48 -0.42 -33.97
C PHE A 468 5.04 -1.76 -33.39
N VAL A 469 4.76 -2.73 -34.26
CA VAL A 469 4.31 -4.07 -33.92
C VAL A 469 4.85 -5.05 -34.95
N LYS A 470 5.50 -6.11 -34.47
CA LYS A 470 6.05 -7.20 -35.26
C LYS A 470 5.64 -8.52 -34.63
N VAL A 471 4.90 -9.31 -35.40
CA VAL A 471 4.53 -10.67 -35.04
C VAL A 471 5.44 -11.63 -35.80
N THR A 472 6.20 -12.44 -35.07
CA THR A 472 7.07 -13.49 -35.63
C THR A 472 6.62 -14.84 -35.10
N ARG A 473 6.47 -15.83 -35.98
CA ARG A 473 6.20 -17.21 -35.56
C ARG A 473 7.49 -18.01 -35.64
N ASP A 474 7.82 -18.70 -34.56
CA ASP A 474 8.90 -19.68 -34.57
C ASP A 474 8.43 -20.93 -35.35
N PRO A 475 9.07 -21.27 -36.49
CA PRO A 475 8.63 -22.37 -37.34
C PRO A 475 8.75 -23.76 -36.69
N ILE A 476 9.50 -23.90 -35.59
CA ILE A 476 9.72 -25.19 -34.92
C ILE A 476 8.73 -25.37 -33.76
N THR A 477 8.53 -24.33 -32.95
CA THR A 477 7.69 -24.39 -31.74
C THR A 477 6.27 -23.88 -31.96
N ASN A 478 6.00 -23.27 -33.13
CA ASN A 478 4.76 -22.58 -33.46
C ASN A 478 4.37 -21.49 -32.45
N THR A 479 5.34 -20.96 -31.69
CA THR A 479 5.13 -19.89 -30.72
C THR A 479 5.18 -18.53 -31.42
N THR A 480 4.25 -17.65 -31.07
CA THR A 480 4.17 -16.27 -31.56
C THR A 480 4.98 -15.35 -30.65
N LYS A 481 6.06 -14.80 -31.18
CA LYS A 481 6.84 -13.75 -30.51
C LYS A 481 6.43 -12.39 -31.07
N ILE A 482 5.96 -11.52 -30.18
CA ILE A 482 5.44 -10.20 -30.51
C ILE A 482 6.38 -9.16 -29.92
N THR A 483 6.82 -8.22 -30.75
CA THR A 483 7.80 -7.18 -30.39
C THR A 483 7.45 -5.88 -31.11
N GLY A 484 7.96 -4.74 -30.65
CA GLY A 484 7.77 -3.45 -31.31
C GLY A 484 7.65 -2.31 -30.32
N TYR A 485 7.64 -1.07 -30.81
CA TYR A 485 7.59 0.13 -29.97
C TYR A 485 6.33 0.18 -29.08
N SER A 486 5.15 -0.07 -29.65
CA SER A 486 3.88 -0.06 -28.89
C SER A 486 3.82 -1.17 -27.83
N ILE A 487 4.39 -2.33 -28.15
CA ILE A 487 4.47 -3.48 -27.25
C ILE A 487 5.40 -3.16 -26.08
N ALA A 488 6.57 -2.56 -26.34
CA ALA A 488 7.51 -2.17 -25.28
C ALA A 488 6.93 -1.12 -24.34
N ILE A 489 6.13 -0.17 -24.84
CA ILE A 489 5.42 0.80 -23.98
C ILE A 489 4.42 0.08 -23.08
N PHE A 490 3.59 -0.80 -23.65
CA PHE A 490 2.62 -1.56 -22.88
C PHE A 490 3.29 -2.41 -21.80
N GLU A 491 4.36 -3.13 -22.11
CA GLU A 491 5.11 -3.93 -21.13
C GLU A 491 5.67 -3.07 -20.00
N ASN A 492 6.27 -1.91 -20.30
CA ASN A 492 6.75 -0.99 -19.26
C ASN A 492 5.62 -0.48 -18.36
N VAL A 493 4.45 -0.18 -18.93
CA VAL A 493 3.27 0.21 -18.14
C VAL A 493 2.85 -0.93 -17.21
N MET A 494 2.75 -2.15 -17.74
CA MET A 494 2.36 -3.33 -16.97
C MET A 494 3.36 -3.69 -15.87
N GLU A 495 4.66 -3.45 -16.09
CA GLU A 495 5.71 -3.61 -15.08
C GLU A 495 5.66 -2.56 -13.97
N THR A 496 5.19 -1.35 -14.28
CA THR A 496 5.12 -0.22 -13.34
C THR A 496 3.89 -0.31 -12.43
N LEU A 497 2.88 -1.09 -12.80
CA LEU A 497 1.67 -1.26 -11.98
C LEU A 497 2.03 -1.86 -10.61
N PRO A 498 1.44 -1.37 -9.50
CA PRO A 498 1.67 -1.91 -8.16
C PRO A 498 1.09 -3.32 -7.96
N TYR A 499 0.35 -3.82 -8.94
CA TYR A 499 -0.23 -5.15 -9.05
C TYR A 499 0.05 -5.69 -10.46
N ALA A 500 0.36 -6.98 -10.63
CA ALA A 500 0.51 -7.53 -11.97
C ALA A 500 -0.80 -8.08 -12.48
N VAL A 501 -1.03 -7.80 -13.75
CA VAL A 501 -2.18 -8.24 -14.50
C VAL A 501 -1.69 -9.30 -15.48
N PRO A 502 -2.15 -10.56 -15.40
CA PRO A 502 -1.74 -11.58 -16.34
C PRO A 502 -2.40 -11.31 -17.70
N TYR A 503 -1.60 -11.28 -18.76
CA TYR A 503 -2.08 -11.10 -20.13
C TYR A 503 -1.43 -12.07 -21.10
N GLU A 504 -2.10 -12.30 -22.22
CA GLU A 504 -1.55 -12.98 -23.38
C GLU A 504 -1.83 -12.14 -24.62
N TYR A 505 -0.86 -12.07 -25.52
CA TYR A 505 -1.06 -11.41 -26.79
C TYR A 505 -1.69 -12.36 -27.79
N VAL A 506 -2.73 -11.89 -28.48
CA VAL A 506 -3.44 -12.66 -29.50
C VAL A 506 -3.38 -11.86 -30.81
N PRO A 507 -2.57 -12.30 -31.79
CA PRO A 507 -2.50 -11.65 -33.09
C PRO A 507 -3.86 -11.65 -33.80
N PHE A 508 -4.20 -10.54 -34.45
CA PHE A 508 -5.37 -10.43 -35.30
C PHE A 508 -5.05 -10.90 -36.72
N GLU A 509 -5.03 -12.22 -36.91
CA GLU A 509 -4.63 -12.88 -38.16
C GLU A 509 -5.58 -13.99 -38.61
N THR A 510 -5.61 -14.24 -39.92
CA THR A 510 -6.26 -15.41 -40.52
C THR A 510 -5.44 -16.68 -40.24
N PRO A 511 -6.00 -17.89 -40.48
CA PRO A 511 -5.25 -19.14 -40.32
C PRO A 511 -3.92 -19.17 -41.10
N ASP A 512 -3.85 -18.44 -42.20
CA ASP A 512 -2.67 -18.33 -43.09
C ASP A 512 -1.60 -17.33 -42.58
N GLY A 513 -1.80 -16.70 -41.41
CA GLY A 513 -0.85 -15.75 -40.80
C GLY A 513 -0.85 -14.35 -41.43
N LYS A 514 -1.91 -13.99 -42.17
CA LYS A 514 -2.13 -12.66 -42.73
C LYS A 514 -3.08 -11.85 -41.85
N ALA A 515 -3.08 -10.53 -42.00
CA ALA A 515 -4.03 -9.65 -41.31
C ALA A 515 -5.48 -10.16 -41.43
N ALA A 516 -6.17 -10.34 -40.30
CA ALA A 516 -7.55 -10.84 -40.27
C ALA A 516 -8.59 -9.83 -40.77
N GLY A 517 -8.20 -8.56 -40.92
CA GLY A 517 -9.11 -7.48 -41.23
C GLY A 517 -8.49 -6.10 -41.04
N SER A 518 -9.35 -5.08 -41.05
CA SER A 518 -8.97 -3.69 -40.80
C SER A 518 -8.81 -3.39 -39.30
N TYR A 519 -8.23 -2.23 -38.97
CA TYR A 519 -8.15 -1.76 -37.58
C TYR A 519 -9.54 -1.51 -36.97
N ASP A 520 -10.53 -1.12 -37.77
CA ASP A 520 -11.91 -0.94 -37.30
C ASP A 520 -12.52 -2.28 -36.88
N GLU A 521 -12.23 -3.35 -37.65
CA GLU A 521 -12.67 -4.70 -37.32
C GLU A 521 -11.95 -5.24 -36.09
N LEU A 522 -10.65 -4.97 -35.92
CA LEU A 522 -9.90 -5.32 -34.70
C LEU A 522 -10.53 -4.69 -33.45
N ILE A 523 -10.84 -3.39 -33.52
CA ILE A 523 -11.49 -2.66 -32.44
C ILE A 523 -12.88 -3.21 -32.15
N SER A 524 -13.65 -3.56 -33.19
CA SER A 524 -14.96 -4.19 -32.99
C SER A 524 -14.87 -5.50 -32.19
N GLN A 525 -13.75 -6.24 -32.28
CA GLN A 525 -13.56 -7.46 -31.49
C GLN A 525 -13.41 -7.18 -29.99
N VAL A 526 -12.96 -5.99 -29.60
CA VAL A 526 -12.93 -5.56 -28.18
C VAL A 526 -14.35 -5.28 -27.71
N TYR A 527 -15.15 -4.56 -28.51
CA TYR A 527 -16.57 -4.32 -28.21
C TYR A 527 -17.37 -5.62 -28.07
N PHE A 528 -17.06 -6.63 -28.89
CA PHE A 528 -17.66 -7.97 -28.78
C PHE A 528 -17.03 -8.86 -27.69
N GLN A 529 -16.14 -8.32 -26.84
CA GLN A 529 -15.45 -9.00 -25.74
C GLN A 529 -14.67 -10.27 -26.16
N LYS A 530 -14.19 -10.30 -27.40
CA LYS A 530 -13.30 -11.37 -27.88
C LYS A 530 -11.85 -11.09 -27.48
N TYR A 531 -11.47 -9.82 -27.45
CA TYR A 531 -10.26 -9.30 -26.83
C TYR A 531 -10.67 -8.41 -25.65
N ASP A 532 -9.89 -8.43 -24.58
CA ASP A 532 -10.13 -7.58 -23.41
C ASP A 532 -9.52 -6.17 -23.60
N ALA A 533 -8.50 -6.06 -24.47
CA ALA A 533 -7.83 -4.82 -24.84
C ALA A 533 -7.08 -4.98 -26.16
N VAL A 534 -6.67 -3.89 -26.80
CA VAL A 534 -5.82 -3.90 -28.01
C VAL A 534 -4.59 -3.01 -27.80
N VAL A 535 -3.44 -3.49 -28.27
CA VAL A 535 -2.16 -2.76 -28.25
C VAL A 535 -1.57 -2.72 -29.65
N GLY A 536 -1.27 -1.53 -30.13
CA GLY A 536 -0.61 -1.32 -31.42
C GLY A 536 -0.61 0.13 -31.87
N ASP A 537 -0.26 0.37 -33.12
CA ASP A 537 -0.40 1.65 -33.80
C ASP A 537 -1.87 1.94 -34.17
N ILE A 538 -2.75 2.03 -33.15
CA ILE A 538 -4.17 2.30 -33.31
C ILE A 538 -4.47 3.80 -33.29
N THR A 539 -4.92 4.37 -34.41
CA THR A 539 -5.33 5.78 -34.44
C THR A 539 -6.72 5.96 -33.80
N ILE A 540 -6.81 6.72 -32.72
CA ILE A 540 -7.98 7.27 -32.06
C ILE A 540 -8.74 8.16 -33.04
N LEU A 541 -9.80 7.61 -33.62
CA LEU A 541 -10.76 8.33 -34.45
C LEU A 541 -12.08 8.48 -33.67
N ALA A 542 -12.84 9.53 -33.96
CA ALA A 542 -14.15 9.77 -33.35
C ALA A 542 -15.13 8.59 -33.58
N ASN A 543 -15.09 7.94 -34.75
CA ASN A 543 -15.95 6.78 -35.02
C ASN A 543 -15.61 5.56 -34.12
N ARG A 544 -14.33 5.36 -33.78
CA ARG A 544 -13.86 4.27 -32.91
C ARG A 544 -14.25 4.51 -31.45
N SER A 545 -14.21 5.78 -31.01
CA SER A 545 -14.58 6.15 -29.63
C SER A 545 -16.05 5.91 -29.25
N PHE A 546 -16.91 5.59 -30.22
CA PHE A 546 -18.29 5.17 -29.92
C PHE A 546 -18.40 3.71 -29.46
N TYR A 547 -17.39 2.89 -29.72
CA TYR A 547 -17.42 1.46 -29.42
C TYR A 547 -16.49 1.09 -28.27
N VAL A 548 -15.42 1.86 -28.07
CA VAL A 548 -14.36 1.52 -27.13
C VAL A 548 -13.76 2.77 -26.48
N ASP A 549 -13.22 2.62 -25.28
CA ASP A 549 -12.54 3.67 -24.55
C ASP A 549 -11.03 3.66 -24.83
N PHE A 550 -10.45 4.84 -25.05
CA PHE A 550 -9.01 5.00 -25.30
C PHE A 550 -8.29 5.62 -24.10
N THR A 551 -7.07 5.16 -23.83
CA THR A 551 -6.12 5.88 -22.96
C THR A 551 -5.62 7.16 -23.63
N LEU A 552 -4.91 7.97 -22.84
CA LEU A 552 -4.18 9.13 -23.37
C LEU A 552 -3.15 8.70 -24.42
N PRO A 553 -2.95 9.49 -25.47
CA PRO A 553 -2.07 9.09 -26.53
C PRO A 553 -0.60 9.11 -26.11
N TYR A 554 0.14 8.06 -26.48
CA TYR A 554 1.57 7.94 -26.15
C TYR A 554 2.48 8.53 -27.23
N THR A 555 1.94 8.88 -28.40
CA THR A 555 2.65 9.57 -29.48
C THR A 555 1.73 10.60 -30.13
N GLU A 556 2.30 11.74 -30.51
CA GLU A 556 1.60 12.72 -31.34
C GLU A 556 1.34 12.14 -32.73
N SER A 557 0.25 12.56 -33.34
CA SER A 557 -0.14 12.18 -34.70
C SER A 557 -0.05 13.37 -35.64
N GLY A 558 0.23 13.09 -36.91
CA GLY A 558 0.27 14.11 -37.95
C GLY A 558 0.26 13.50 -39.34
N VAL A 559 -0.22 14.28 -40.31
CA VAL A 559 -0.19 13.91 -41.73
C VAL A 559 0.95 14.67 -42.40
N SER A 560 1.92 13.93 -42.95
CA SER A 560 3.08 14.48 -43.64
C SER A 560 3.18 13.93 -45.06
N MET A 561 3.54 14.78 -46.02
CA MET A 561 3.76 14.37 -47.41
C MET A 561 5.23 14.01 -47.63
N ILE A 562 5.50 12.76 -47.98
CA ILE A 562 6.84 12.31 -48.38
C ILE A 562 6.94 12.42 -49.91
N VAL A 563 7.86 13.26 -50.38
CA VAL A 563 8.10 13.45 -51.83
C VAL A 563 9.51 12.97 -52.17
N PRO A 564 9.68 12.10 -53.19
CA PRO A 564 11.01 11.70 -53.62
C PRO A 564 11.79 12.91 -54.13
N ILE A 565 13.03 13.06 -53.67
CA ILE A 565 13.91 14.13 -54.13
C ILE A 565 14.43 13.75 -55.53
N ILE A 566 13.83 14.32 -56.56
CA ILE A 566 14.29 14.16 -57.94
C ILE A 566 15.44 15.15 -58.20
N ASN A 567 16.68 14.64 -58.16
CA ASN A 567 17.87 15.44 -58.46
C ASN A 567 18.00 15.70 -59.96
N ASN A 568 17.26 16.70 -60.47
CA ASN A 568 17.30 17.08 -61.89
C ASN A 568 18.44 18.07 -62.20
N ARG A 569 19.67 17.77 -61.76
CA ARG A 569 20.86 18.58 -62.11
C ARG A 569 21.35 18.20 -63.52
N SER A 570 20.76 18.78 -64.56
CA SER A 570 21.32 18.66 -65.91
C SER A 570 22.68 19.37 -65.96
N LYS A 571 23.77 18.64 -66.17
CA LYS A 571 25.13 19.19 -66.38
C LYS A 571 25.29 19.80 -67.78
N ASN A 572 24.39 20.69 -68.19
CA ASN A 572 24.46 21.33 -69.50
C ASN A 572 25.33 22.59 -69.45
N ALA A 573 26.45 22.59 -70.19
CA ALA A 573 27.33 23.76 -70.29
C ALA A 573 26.64 24.98 -70.94
N TRP A 574 25.57 24.76 -71.72
CA TRP A 574 24.78 25.80 -72.40
C TRP A 574 23.69 26.46 -71.54
N VAL A 575 23.71 26.27 -70.21
CA VAL A 575 22.76 26.90 -69.28
C VAL A 575 22.79 28.43 -69.38
N PHE A 576 23.91 29.03 -69.79
CA PHE A 576 24.02 30.48 -69.99
C PHE A 576 23.16 31.04 -71.14
N LEU A 577 22.65 30.19 -72.06
CA LEU A 577 21.75 30.62 -73.13
C LEU A 577 20.26 30.58 -72.74
N LYS A 578 19.90 29.88 -71.65
CA LYS A 578 18.53 29.80 -71.14
C LYS A 578 17.87 31.14 -70.71
N PRO A 579 18.61 32.18 -70.28
CA PRO A 579 17.99 33.43 -69.83
C PRO A 579 17.21 34.18 -70.93
N LEU A 580 17.57 33.99 -72.20
CA LEU A 580 16.86 34.56 -73.34
C LEU A 580 16.12 33.45 -74.10
N THR A 581 14.86 33.69 -74.46
CA THR A 581 14.11 32.78 -75.34
C THR A 581 14.76 32.73 -76.71
N TRP A 582 14.62 31.60 -77.42
CA TRP A 582 15.15 31.45 -78.77
C TRP A 582 14.64 32.54 -79.73
N ASP A 583 13.36 32.89 -79.62
CA ASP A 583 12.74 33.97 -80.41
C ASP A 583 13.43 35.31 -80.17
N LEU A 584 13.83 35.61 -78.92
CA LEU A 584 14.49 36.86 -78.56
C LEU A 584 15.95 36.89 -79.07
N TRP A 585 16.65 35.75 -79.06
CA TRP A 585 17.98 35.61 -79.66
C TRP A 585 17.95 35.89 -81.17
N VAL A 586 17.03 35.24 -81.89
CA VAL A 586 16.89 35.39 -83.35
C VAL A 586 16.46 36.81 -83.69
N THR A 587 15.47 37.36 -82.98
CA THR A 587 14.99 38.73 -83.20
C THR A 587 16.12 39.74 -83.00
N SER A 588 16.90 39.59 -81.92
CA SER A 588 18.05 40.46 -81.66
C SER A 588 19.06 40.41 -82.80
N ALA A 589 19.45 39.20 -83.25
CA ALA A 589 20.36 39.00 -84.37
C ALA A 589 19.85 39.68 -85.66
N CYS A 590 18.57 39.55 -85.98
CA CYS A 590 17.97 40.23 -87.14
C CYS A 590 18.02 41.76 -87.02
N PHE A 591 17.70 42.32 -85.85
CA PHE A 591 17.78 43.76 -85.62
C PHE A 591 19.22 44.31 -85.72
N PHE A 592 20.23 43.55 -85.27
CA PHE A 592 21.64 43.92 -85.46
C PHE A 592 21.98 44.12 -86.94
N VAL A 593 21.61 43.15 -87.78
CA VAL A 593 21.89 43.22 -89.21
C VAL A 593 21.13 44.39 -89.86
N PHE A 594 19.87 44.58 -89.47
CA PHE A 594 19.03 45.67 -89.97
C PHE A 594 19.61 47.06 -89.67
N ILE A 595 20.03 47.30 -88.42
CA ILE A 595 20.61 48.60 -88.04
C ILE A 595 21.94 48.85 -88.73
N GLY A 596 22.80 47.83 -88.85
CA GLY A 596 24.04 47.94 -89.61
C GLY A 596 23.79 48.33 -91.07
N PHE A 597 22.76 47.76 -91.69
CA PHE A 597 22.36 48.10 -93.05
C PHE A 597 21.82 49.53 -93.16
N VAL A 598 20.95 49.97 -92.25
CA VAL A 598 20.42 51.35 -92.25
C VAL A 598 21.55 52.37 -92.13
N ILE A 599 22.50 52.15 -91.22
CA ILE A 599 23.64 53.06 -91.04
C ILE A 599 24.53 53.08 -92.28
N TRP A 600 24.81 51.92 -92.87
CA TRP A 600 25.52 51.84 -94.14
C TRP A 600 24.81 52.64 -95.24
N THR A 601 23.49 52.51 -95.42
CA THR A 601 22.78 53.29 -96.45
C THR A 601 22.89 54.81 -96.27
N LEU A 602 22.91 55.27 -95.02
CA LEU A 602 22.97 56.69 -94.67
C LEU A 602 24.40 57.26 -94.76
N GLU A 603 25.42 56.47 -94.43
CA GLU A 603 26.82 56.90 -94.43
C GLU A 603 27.53 56.64 -95.76
N HIS A 604 27.18 55.58 -96.50
CA HIS A 604 27.90 55.15 -97.71
C HIS A 604 28.01 56.25 -98.78
N ARG A 605 27.02 57.14 -98.87
CA ARG A 605 27.02 58.25 -99.82
C ARG A 605 27.94 59.41 -99.41
N ILE A 606 28.18 59.62 -98.12
CA ILE A 606 28.80 60.84 -97.60
C ILE A 606 30.20 60.57 -97.01
N ASN A 607 30.43 59.37 -96.48
CA ASN A 607 31.61 59.02 -95.71
C ASN A 607 32.49 58.01 -96.46
N GLU A 608 33.81 58.26 -96.50
CA GLU A 608 34.77 57.40 -97.19
C GLU A 608 35.08 56.11 -96.42
N ASP A 609 34.91 56.11 -95.10
CA ASP A 609 35.15 54.95 -94.23
C ASP A 609 34.19 53.78 -94.52
N PHE A 610 33.01 54.07 -95.10
CA PHE A 610 31.99 53.09 -95.49
C PHE A 610 32.03 52.74 -97.00
N ARG A 611 33.14 53.06 -97.69
CA ARG A 611 33.36 52.79 -99.12
C ARG A 611 34.47 51.76 -99.34
N GLY A 612 34.41 51.06 -100.46
CA GLY A 612 35.38 50.00 -100.82
C GLY A 612 34.78 48.93 -101.74
N PRO A 613 35.50 47.83 -102.02
CA PRO A 613 34.98 46.67 -102.75
C PRO A 613 33.70 46.12 -102.09
N ARG A 614 32.80 45.49 -102.85
CA ARG A 614 31.52 44.99 -102.33
C ARG A 614 31.66 44.06 -101.11
N SER A 615 32.72 43.26 -101.06
CA SER A 615 33.04 42.41 -99.90
C SER A 615 33.41 43.20 -98.65
N HIS A 616 34.11 44.33 -98.81
CA HIS A 616 34.48 45.20 -97.70
C HIS A 616 33.24 45.87 -97.11
N GLN A 617 32.34 46.39 -97.95
CA GLN A 617 31.10 47.05 -97.51
C GLN A 617 30.18 46.11 -96.71
N VAL A 618 30.02 44.87 -97.16
CA VAL A 618 29.25 43.85 -96.43
C VAL A 618 29.94 43.54 -95.09
N GLY A 619 31.27 43.41 -95.07
CA GLY A 619 32.05 43.26 -93.84
C GLY A 619 31.84 44.40 -92.86
N THR A 620 31.83 45.66 -93.33
CA THR A 620 31.61 46.85 -92.51
C THR A 620 30.20 46.87 -91.90
N ILE A 621 29.16 46.45 -92.62
CA ILE A 621 27.78 46.35 -92.08
C ILE A 621 27.73 45.45 -90.84
N PHE A 622 28.31 44.24 -90.92
CA PHE A 622 28.30 43.28 -89.81
C PHE A 622 29.26 43.69 -88.69
N TRP A 623 30.47 44.15 -89.05
CA TRP A 623 31.51 44.53 -88.10
C TRP A 623 31.13 45.77 -87.29
N PHE A 624 30.59 46.79 -87.96
CA PHE A 624 30.13 48.02 -87.31
C PHE A 624 29.00 47.70 -86.32
N SER A 625 27.97 46.98 -86.77
CA SER A 625 26.84 46.59 -85.91
C SER A 625 27.28 45.77 -84.68
N PHE A 626 28.18 44.79 -84.87
CA PHE A 626 28.72 44.02 -83.75
C PHE A 626 29.60 44.86 -82.80
N SER A 627 30.38 45.80 -83.34
CA SER A 627 31.24 46.68 -82.54
C SER A 627 30.43 47.66 -81.67
N THR A 628 29.18 47.98 -82.05
CA THR A 628 28.28 48.80 -81.21
C THR A 628 27.89 48.10 -79.90
N LEU A 629 27.82 46.76 -79.87
CA LEU A 629 27.45 45.99 -78.67
C LEU A 629 28.47 46.07 -77.55
N VAL A 630 29.76 46.11 -77.91
CA VAL A 630 30.89 46.09 -76.96
C VAL A 630 31.48 47.50 -76.80
N PHE A 631 30.78 48.53 -77.30
CA PHE A 631 31.23 49.94 -77.31
C PHE A 631 32.61 50.14 -77.96
N ALA A 632 32.96 49.31 -78.96
CA ALA A 632 34.28 49.28 -79.60
C ALA A 632 34.28 49.86 -81.03
N GLN A 633 33.36 50.78 -81.35
CA GLN A 633 33.24 51.37 -82.68
C GLN A 633 34.47 52.20 -83.06
N ARG A 634 35.06 51.92 -84.24
CA ARG A 634 36.29 52.58 -84.73
C ARG A 634 36.01 53.63 -85.82
N GLU A 635 34.90 53.49 -86.54
CA GLU A 635 34.50 54.34 -87.66
C GLU A 635 33.76 55.61 -87.16
N ARG A 636 34.04 56.77 -87.76
CA ARG A 636 33.42 58.04 -87.36
C ARG A 636 32.18 58.31 -88.20
N ILE A 637 31.05 58.59 -87.55
CA ILE A 637 29.76 58.88 -88.20
C ILE A 637 29.68 60.37 -88.53
N VAL A 638 29.44 60.69 -89.81
CA VAL A 638 29.43 62.08 -90.30
C VAL A 638 27.99 62.61 -90.48
N SER A 639 27.04 61.78 -90.89
CA SER A 639 25.64 62.15 -91.13
C SER A 639 24.88 62.40 -89.83
N ASN A 640 24.22 63.55 -89.74
CA ASN A 640 23.36 63.90 -88.60
C ASN A 640 22.19 62.91 -88.44
N LEU A 641 21.67 62.35 -89.53
CA LEU A 641 20.58 61.37 -89.50
C LEU A 641 21.07 60.00 -89.00
N ALA A 642 22.28 59.58 -89.41
CA ALA A 642 22.89 58.34 -88.90
C ALA A 642 23.24 58.44 -87.41
N ARG A 643 23.69 59.62 -86.94
CA ARG A 643 23.90 59.89 -85.50
C ARG A 643 22.62 59.75 -84.70
N PHE A 644 21.49 60.24 -85.22
CA PHE A 644 20.20 60.10 -84.54
C PHE A 644 19.75 58.63 -84.44
N VAL A 645 19.85 57.87 -85.54
CA VAL A 645 19.56 56.43 -85.54
C VAL A 645 20.47 55.68 -84.57
N MET A 646 21.75 56.05 -84.48
CA MET A 646 22.70 55.46 -83.54
C MET A 646 22.41 55.79 -82.08
N ILE A 647 21.95 57.00 -81.76
CA ILE A 647 21.52 57.34 -80.39
C ILE A 647 20.34 56.46 -79.98
N ILE A 648 19.33 56.32 -80.84
CA ILE A 648 18.20 55.42 -80.59
C ILE A 648 18.69 53.98 -80.41
N TRP A 649 19.61 53.53 -81.26
CA TRP A 649 20.17 52.19 -81.17
C TRP A 649 20.94 51.96 -79.87
N PHE A 650 21.73 52.93 -79.41
CA PHE A 650 22.40 52.85 -78.11
C PHE A 650 21.39 52.74 -76.97
N PHE A 651 20.28 53.49 -77.02
CA PHE A 651 19.19 53.33 -76.05
C PHE A 651 18.57 51.93 -76.10
N VAL A 652 18.36 51.35 -77.30
CA VAL A 652 17.84 49.99 -77.44
C VAL A 652 18.83 48.93 -76.93
N VAL A 653 20.12 49.07 -77.24
CA VAL A 653 21.18 48.16 -76.79
C VAL A 653 21.43 48.27 -75.30
N THR A 654 21.34 49.46 -74.70
CA THR A 654 21.44 49.65 -73.24
C THR A 654 20.17 49.26 -72.50
N ALA A 655 18.99 49.43 -73.11
CA ALA A 655 17.71 48.97 -72.55
C ALA A 655 17.48 47.46 -72.73
N SER A 656 18.25 46.80 -73.61
CA SER A 656 18.14 45.37 -73.87
C SER A 656 18.36 44.56 -72.59
N PRO A 657 17.62 43.44 -72.40
CA PRO A 657 17.80 42.57 -71.25
C PRO A 657 19.24 42.10 -71.06
N ALA A 658 20.02 41.97 -72.14
CA ALA A 658 21.42 41.53 -72.08
C ALA A 658 22.36 42.46 -71.28
N THR A 659 22.03 43.74 -71.15
CA THR A 659 22.83 44.80 -70.49
C THR A 659 22.20 45.28 -69.18
N ASN A 660 20.88 45.41 -69.11
CA ASN A 660 20.17 45.81 -67.88
C ASN A 660 19.89 44.65 -66.92
N TYR A 661 19.79 43.43 -67.43
CA TYR A 661 19.78 42.18 -66.67
C TYR A 661 20.91 41.30 -67.20
N PRO A 662 22.19 41.62 -66.91
CA PRO A 662 23.20 40.56 -67.02
C PRO A 662 22.60 39.39 -66.23
N PRO A 663 22.51 38.15 -66.77
CA PRO A 663 22.11 37.02 -65.97
C PRO A 663 23.17 36.94 -64.91
N SER A 664 22.91 37.60 -63.78
CA SER A 664 23.94 37.80 -62.80
C SER A 664 24.26 36.37 -62.39
N PRO A 665 25.51 35.90 -62.54
CA PRO A 665 25.84 34.56 -62.09
C PRO A 665 25.43 34.40 -60.62
N SER A 666 25.26 35.50 -59.88
CA SER A 666 24.56 35.61 -58.61
C SER A 666 23.08 35.21 -58.61
N SER A 667 22.19 35.63 -59.50
CA SER A 667 20.75 35.25 -59.42
C SER A 667 20.49 33.78 -59.76
N LEU A 668 21.24 33.21 -60.71
CA LEU A 668 21.21 31.78 -61.04
C LEU A 668 21.88 30.92 -59.96
N SER A 669 22.96 31.41 -59.35
CA SER A 669 23.61 30.72 -58.21
C SER A 669 22.79 30.86 -56.92
N VAL A 670 22.12 31.98 -56.67
CA VAL A 670 21.26 32.21 -55.49
C VAL A 670 20.01 31.33 -55.54
N GLN A 671 19.40 31.08 -56.71
CA GLN A 671 18.31 30.09 -56.82
C GLN A 671 18.79 28.65 -56.59
N THR A 672 20.06 28.35 -56.88
CA THR A 672 20.65 27.05 -56.53
C THR A 672 21.09 26.98 -55.07
N GLN A 673 21.40 28.10 -54.42
CA GLN A 673 21.81 28.21 -53.01
C GLN A 673 20.61 28.34 -52.05
N SER A 674 19.50 28.96 -52.47
CA SER A 674 18.25 29.04 -51.70
C SER A 674 17.55 27.69 -51.58
N ASN A 675 17.73 26.80 -52.56
CA ASN A 675 17.31 25.40 -52.47
C ASN A 675 18.18 24.57 -51.50
N PHE A 676 19.36 25.08 -51.09
CA PHE A 676 20.17 24.48 -50.02
C PHE A 676 19.79 24.99 -48.62
N ALA A 677 19.18 26.18 -48.50
CA ALA A 677 18.75 26.71 -47.20
C ALA A 677 17.44 26.11 -46.67
N PHE A 678 16.60 25.55 -47.56
CA PHE A 678 15.33 24.90 -47.20
C PHE A 678 15.43 23.40 -46.88
N SER A 679 16.64 22.84 -46.94
CA SER A 679 16.92 21.46 -46.53
C SER A 679 17.78 21.46 -45.26
N ARG A 680 17.24 22.04 -44.18
CA ARG A 680 17.75 21.75 -42.83
C ARG A 680 17.12 20.44 -42.32
N PRO A 681 17.88 19.57 -41.63
CA PRO A 681 17.28 18.47 -40.87
C PRO A 681 16.35 19.07 -39.83
N VAL A 682 15.17 18.47 -39.67
CA VAL A 682 14.21 18.83 -38.63
C VAL A 682 14.85 18.52 -37.28
N THR A 683 15.36 19.54 -36.61
CA THR A 683 15.56 19.58 -35.16
C THR A 683 14.67 20.69 -34.62
N GLU A 684 13.55 20.26 -34.05
CA GLU A 684 12.77 20.82 -32.94
C GLU A 684 12.59 22.34 -32.72
N TYR A 685 11.34 22.64 -32.32
CA TYR A 685 10.76 23.83 -31.69
C TYR A 685 10.33 25.04 -32.53
N GLY A 686 9.02 25.28 -32.53
CA GLY A 686 8.38 26.58 -32.76
C GLY A 686 7.03 26.49 -33.45
N ASP A 687 5.93 26.55 -32.67
CA ASP A 687 4.55 26.69 -33.15
C ASP A 687 4.38 27.81 -34.19
N PRO A 688 3.55 27.61 -35.23
CA PRO A 688 2.90 28.70 -35.93
C PRO A 688 1.39 28.69 -35.64
N MET A 689 0.91 29.74 -34.98
CA MET A 689 -0.49 30.16 -35.03
C MET A 689 -0.93 30.30 -36.49
N SER A 690 -2.03 29.63 -36.87
CA SER A 690 -2.73 29.84 -38.14
C SER A 690 -3.87 30.85 -37.96
N PRO A 691 -3.94 31.93 -38.77
CA PRO A 691 -5.12 32.76 -38.88
C PRO A 691 -6.03 32.15 -39.95
N ASN A 692 -6.86 31.19 -39.57
CA ASN A 692 -8.18 30.93 -40.15
C ASN A 692 -8.79 29.71 -39.47
N GLY A 693 -9.86 29.94 -38.71
CA GLY A 693 -10.61 28.91 -38.03
C GLY A 693 -11.31 27.99 -39.02
N GLN A 694 -10.88 26.73 -39.04
CA GLN A 694 -11.72 25.56 -39.29
C GLN A 694 -10.97 24.35 -38.72
N THR A 695 -11.44 23.88 -37.57
CA THR A 695 -10.97 22.69 -36.87
C THR A 695 -11.32 21.43 -37.67
N SER A 696 -10.31 20.76 -38.23
CA SER A 696 -10.40 19.37 -38.66
C SER A 696 -10.14 18.43 -37.47
N PRO A 697 -10.72 17.21 -37.42
CA PRO A 697 -10.67 16.36 -36.23
C PRO A 697 -9.26 15.83 -35.96
N GLU A 698 -8.79 16.01 -34.73
CA GLU A 698 -7.54 15.44 -34.22
C GLU A 698 -7.68 13.92 -34.11
N THR A 699 -6.65 13.19 -34.54
CA THR A 699 -6.66 11.72 -34.58
C THR A 699 -5.50 11.17 -33.77
N ALA A 700 -5.64 10.83 -32.49
CA ALA A 700 -4.51 10.49 -31.61
C ALA A 700 -4.16 8.97 -31.63
N PHE A 701 -3.22 8.41 -30.86
CA PHE A 701 -2.98 6.94 -30.76
C PHE A 701 -2.96 6.48 -29.30
N GLY A 702 -3.89 5.61 -28.86
CA GLY A 702 -4.03 5.20 -27.45
C GLY A 702 -4.09 3.68 -27.26
N ILE A 703 -3.71 3.23 -26.06
CA ILE A 703 -3.92 1.87 -25.54
C ILE A 703 -5.37 1.74 -25.04
N GLU A 704 -6.01 0.59 -25.23
CA GLU A 704 -7.46 0.41 -25.02
C GLU A 704 -7.74 -0.46 -23.78
N LEU A 705 -8.81 -0.20 -23.04
CA LEU A 705 -9.30 -1.04 -21.94
C LEU A 705 -10.82 -1.19 -22.06
N ALA A 706 -11.34 -2.43 -22.05
CA ALA A 706 -12.77 -2.68 -21.95
C ALA A 706 -13.25 -2.49 -20.49
N ASN A 707 -14.41 -1.85 -20.30
CA ASN A 707 -15.12 -1.78 -19.02
C ASN A 707 -15.76 -3.12 -18.64
#